data_AF-C4JNH4-F1
#
_entry.id   AF-C4JNH4-F1
#
_cell.length_a   1.000
_cell.length_b   1.000
_cell.length_c   1.000
_cell.angle_alpha   90.00
_cell.angle_beta   90.00
_cell.angle_gamma   90.00
#
_symmetry.space_group_name_H-M   'P 1'
#
loop_
_entity.id
_entity.type
_entity.pdbx_description
1 polymer ?
#
loop_
_entity_poly.entity_id
_entity_poly.type
_entity_poly.pdbx_seq_one_letter_code
_entity_poly.pdbx_strand_id
1 'polypeptide(L)'
;MGSDIDDEEGKGIIPRIVEQMFTSIMSSPGNIEYTVRVSYMEIYMERIRDLLLPQNDNLPVHEEKSRGVYVKGLLEIYVSSIQEVYEVMRRGDAARAVAATNMNQESSRSHSIFVITITQKNVETGSAKSGQLFLVDLAGSEKVGKTGASGQTLEEAKKINKSLSALGMVINALTDGKSTHIPYRDSKLTRILQESLGGNSRTTLIINCSPSSYNDAETMSTLRFGVRAKAIKNKAKINAELSPAELKQLLKKAQNQVMTFEKYIPSLESEIQLWRTGEPVPQEKWVVLRTGEGVSGIKLDTRTPRPATPSRLQAEVRSETPSSRPDSRVGDRAGTPTIALEKDEREEFLRRENDLQDQLAEKETQIVATEKVLVEKKEELKIMKETAVRTGKDNEKLNAEVNELRMQLEKVSFEGKEAAITMDTLKDANSELTVELDELKQQLLDARMTAKETSAALDEKDRKKAERMAQMMAGFDLKMDFFSENERKIQKLVERVDSLHATSSSGEVVAPDEFLDLRSSLVETQGVVRQAELAMNDRGNAAADTKLLQGIVKLQQELEAALEQTLDPADAAEIKHRLEQAYAAGRDIDTLKLDSLRNELARKDEELGRLKQSLTESRSQPNGSGNSAPTINSKTLQQQIADFDTMKKSLMRDLQNRCERVVELEISLDEAREQYKHVVQSSNNRQQQKKMAFLERNLEQLTHVQRQLVEQNSSLKREVAIAERKLIARNERIESLETLLQESQEKLTAANHRYGPLL
;
A
#
# COMPACT_ATOMS: atom_id res chain seq x y z
N MET A 1 3.95 -29.35 5.81
CA MET A 1 5.32 -29.87 5.58
C MET A 1 5.51 -31.21 6.30
N GLY A 2 4.80 -32.25 5.85
CA GLY A 2 4.47 -33.47 6.61
C GLY A 2 2.95 -33.63 6.69
N SER A 3 2.45 -34.87 6.80
CA SER A 3 1.02 -35.16 6.97
C SER A 3 0.58 -35.16 8.43
N ASP A 4 1.46 -35.67 9.29
CA ASP A 4 1.37 -35.65 10.75
C ASP A 4 2.79 -35.41 11.30
N ILE A 5 2.89 -34.81 12.47
CA ILE A 5 4.17 -34.58 13.17
C ILE A 5 4.51 -35.72 14.14
N ASP A 6 3.49 -36.45 14.60
CA ASP A 6 3.62 -37.52 15.60
C ASP A 6 3.73 -38.92 14.93
N ASP A 7 3.57 -39.03 13.60
CA ASP A 7 3.84 -40.24 12.79
C ASP A 7 5.25 -40.24 12.17
N GLU A 8 6.04 -41.28 12.43
CA GLU A 8 7.44 -41.38 11.97
C GLU A 8 7.60 -41.43 10.44
N GLU A 9 6.63 -41.99 9.70
CA GLU A 9 6.65 -41.95 8.23
C GLU A 9 6.10 -40.61 7.70
N GLY A 10 4.96 -40.15 8.23
CA GLY A 10 4.30 -38.90 7.88
C GLY A 10 5.05 -37.61 8.21
N LYS A 11 6.03 -37.66 9.15
CA LYS A 11 6.94 -36.56 9.48
C LYS A 11 7.60 -35.99 8.22
N GLY A 12 7.34 -34.72 7.94
CA GLY A 12 7.97 -34.01 6.82
C GLY A 12 9.25 -33.27 7.22
N ILE A 13 9.57 -32.22 6.47
CA ILE A 13 10.89 -31.59 6.50
C ILE A 13 11.17 -30.83 7.81
N ILE A 14 10.18 -30.10 8.35
CA ILE A 14 10.36 -29.29 9.56
C ILE A 14 10.70 -30.16 10.78
N PRO A 15 9.92 -31.19 11.17
CA PRO A 15 10.24 -32.00 12.34
C PRO A 15 11.61 -32.71 12.22
N ARG A 16 11.93 -33.25 11.03
CA ARG A 16 13.23 -33.91 10.78
C ARG A 16 14.43 -32.95 10.88
N ILE A 17 14.28 -31.70 10.44
CA ILE A 17 15.30 -30.66 10.63
C ILE A 17 15.49 -30.36 12.12
N VAL A 18 14.40 -30.25 12.89
CA VAL A 18 14.44 -29.96 14.33
C VAL A 18 15.14 -31.09 15.10
N GLU A 19 14.79 -32.35 14.81
CA GLU A 19 15.45 -33.53 15.39
C GLU A 19 16.95 -33.56 15.08
N GLN A 20 17.33 -33.40 13.81
CA GLN A 20 18.73 -33.38 13.39
C GLN A 20 19.50 -32.20 14.01
N MET A 21 18.87 -31.03 14.13
CA MET A 21 19.45 -29.84 14.75
C MET A 21 19.75 -30.10 16.23
N PHE A 22 18.77 -30.56 17.02
CA PHE A 22 18.98 -30.84 18.44
C PHE A 22 19.97 -31.99 18.66
N THR A 23 19.94 -33.03 17.83
CA THR A 23 20.96 -34.11 17.85
C THR A 23 22.37 -33.56 17.61
N SER A 24 22.52 -32.59 16.71
CA SER A 24 23.80 -31.93 16.41
C SER A 24 24.25 -30.98 17.54
N ILE A 25 23.30 -30.37 18.26
CA ILE A 25 23.58 -29.53 19.45
C ILE A 25 24.04 -30.42 20.62
N MET A 26 23.32 -31.51 20.90
CA MET A 26 23.63 -32.42 22.01
C MET A 26 24.94 -33.21 21.82
N SER A 27 25.40 -33.39 20.57
CA SER A 27 26.71 -34.00 20.26
C SER A 27 27.85 -32.97 20.14
N SER A 28 27.57 -31.68 20.34
CA SER A 28 28.57 -30.62 20.24
C SER A 28 29.48 -30.55 21.49
N PRO A 29 30.75 -30.13 21.35
CA PRO A 29 31.64 -29.92 22.49
C PRO A 29 31.11 -28.93 23.53
N GLY A 30 31.31 -29.22 24.82
CA GLY A 30 30.82 -28.42 25.94
C GLY A 30 31.41 -27.01 26.08
N ASN A 31 32.35 -26.61 25.22
CA ASN A 31 32.83 -25.22 25.11
C ASN A 31 32.01 -24.37 24.11
N ILE A 32 30.94 -24.92 23.53
CA ILE A 32 30.00 -24.21 22.64
C ILE A 32 28.60 -24.18 23.27
N GLU A 33 28.19 -22.99 23.72
CA GLU A 33 26.82 -22.72 24.17
C GLU A 33 25.91 -22.48 22.95
N TYR A 34 24.69 -23.01 22.99
CA TYR A 34 23.69 -22.82 21.93
C TYR A 34 22.42 -22.19 22.49
N THR A 35 21.90 -21.20 21.76
CA THR A 35 20.62 -20.55 22.02
C THR A 35 19.74 -20.69 20.79
N VAL A 36 18.65 -21.45 20.90
CA VAL A 36 17.68 -21.63 19.81
C VAL A 36 16.44 -20.78 20.10
N ARG A 37 16.00 -20.02 19.08
CA ARG A 37 14.76 -19.25 19.08
C ARG A 37 13.91 -19.65 17.89
N VAL A 38 12.60 -19.70 18.07
CA VAL A 38 11.62 -19.98 17.01
C VAL A 38 10.57 -18.88 16.93
N SER A 39 10.14 -18.57 15.71
CA SER A 39 9.01 -17.69 15.41
C SER A 39 8.16 -18.33 14.32
N TYR A 40 6.84 -18.14 14.38
CA TYR A 40 5.93 -18.65 13.36
C TYR A 40 4.96 -17.54 12.94
N MET A 41 4.90 -17.24 11.65
CA MET A 41 4.04 -16.19 11.10
C MET A 41 3.31 -16.65 9.84
N GLU A 42 2.21 -15.99 9.55
CA GLU A 42 1.39 -16.16 8.36
C GLU A 42 1.36 -14.85 7.57
N ILE A 43 1.44 -14.93 6.24
CA ILE A 43 1.22 -13.80 5.33
C ILE A 43 -0.05 -14.08 4.52
N TYR A 44 -1.10 -13.29 4.78
CA TYR A 44 -2.38 -13.35 4.10
C TYR A 44 -2.83 -11.93 3.71
N MET A 45 -3.27 -11.74 2.47
CA MET A 45 -3.63 -10.43 1.89
C MET A 45 -2.62 -9.29 2.21
N GLU A 46 -1.32 -9.56 2.11
CA GLU A 46 -0.23 -8.62 2.48
C GLU A 46 -0.25 -8.14 3.95
N ARG A 47 -0.97 -8.82 4.85
CA ARG A 47 -0.89 -8.66 6.32
C ARG A 47 -0.04 -9.79 6.88
N ILE A 48 0.81 -9.47 7.87
CA ILE A 48 1.60 -10.48 8.60
C ILE A 48 0.90 -10.71 9.93
N ARG A 49 0.47 -11.93 10.21
CA ARG A 49 -0.06 -12.35 11.50
C ARG A 49 0.96 -13.20 12.23
N ASP A 50 1.12 -12.96 13.53
CA ASP A 50 1.87 -13.85 14.42
C ASP A 50 1.01 -15.07 14.75
N LEU A 51 1.47 -16.29 14.44
CA LEU A 51 0.73 -17.51 14.73
C LEU A 51 0.87 -17.97 16.19
N LEU A 52 1.81 -17.39 16.94
CA LEU A 52 2.08 -17.70 18.34
C LEU A 52 1.39 -16.71 19.28
N LEU A 53 1.12 -15.49 18.80
CA LEU A 53 0.26 -14.46 19.39
C LEU A 53 -0.77 -13.92 18.38
N PRO A 54 -1.87 -14.64 18.09
CA PRO A 54 -2.84 -14.29 17.04
C PRO A 54 -3.50 -12.90 17.16
N GLN A 55 -3.45 -12.26 18.33
CA GLN A 55 -3.87 -10.87 18.50
C GLN A 55 -3.00 -9.86 17.72
N ASN A 56 -1.76 -10.22 17.39
CA ASN A 56 -0.82 -9.41 16.63
C ASN A 56 -1.04 -9.61 15.12
N ASP A 57 -2.13 -9.01 14.61
CA ASP A 57 -2.42 -8.95 13.18
C ASP A 57 -1.78 -7.70 12.53
N ASN A 58 -1.21 -7.88 11.34
CA ASN A 58 -0.58 -6.87 10.49
C ASN A 58 0.73 -6.27 11.03
N LEU A 59 1.66 -7.14 11.43
CA LEU A 59 3.01 -6.73 11.83
C LEU A 59 3.79 -6.02 10.70
N PRO A 60 4.59 -4.97 11.02
CA PRO A 60 5.34 -4.19 10.03
C PRO A 60 6.78 -4.70 9.79
N VAL A 61 7.15 -4.83 8.52
CA VAL A 61 8.50 -5.22 8.07
C VAL A 61 9.46 -4.02 8.11
N HIS A 62 10.47 -4.10 8.98
CA HIS A 62 11.54 -3.12 9.15
C HIS A 62 12.86 -3.63 8.52
N GLU A 63 13.81 -2.72 8.32
CA GLU A 63 15.11 -2.99 7.71
C GLU A 63 16.16 -2.17 8.47
N GLU A 64 17.23 -2.82 8.93
CA GLU A 64 18.31 -2.20 9.70
C GLU A 64 19.67 -2.64 9.16
N LYS A 65 20.64 -1.73 9.10
CA LYS A 65 21.94 -1.98 8.43
C LYS A 65 22.77 -3.09 9.09
N SER A 66 22.57 -3.33 10.38
CA SER A 66 23.22 -4.36 11.21
C SER A 66 22.48 -5.71 11.15
N ARG A 67 21.14 -5.69 11.24
CA ARG A 67 20.28 -6.87 11.39
C ARG A 67 19.69 -7.40 10.07
N GLY A 68 19.69 -6.61 9.01
CA GLY A 68 18.97 -6.91 7.77
C GLY A 68 17.46 -6.63 7.89
N VAL A 69 16.65 -7.36 7.12
CA VAL A 69 15.18 -7.24 7.13
C VAL A 69 14.58 -8.10 8.24
N TYR A 70 13.69 -7.53 9.06
CA TYR A 70 13.00 -8.26 10.13
C TYR A 70 11.55 -7.79 10.34
N VAL A 71 10.74 -8.63 10.95
CA VAL A 71 9.35 -8.30 11.33
C VAL A 71 9.35 -7.75 12.76
N LYS A 72 9.01 -6.46 12.92
CA LYS A 72 9.00 -5.81 14.24
C LYS A 72 7.76 -6.26 15.01
N GLY A 73 7.94 -6.78 16.22
CA GLY A 73 6.86 -7.25 17.10
C GLY A 73 6.42 -8.70 16.87
N LEU A 74 7.13 -9.46 16.03
CA LEU A 74 6.97 -10.91 15.94
C LEU A 74 7.54 -11.58 17.19
N LEU A 75 6.82 -12.54 17.78
CA LEU A 75 7.28 -13.27 18.95
C LEU A 75 8.45 -14.22 18.59
N GLU A 76 9.54 -14.10 19.34
CA GLU A 76 10.65 -15.05 19.34
C GLU A 76 10.58 -15.87 20.64
N ILE A 77 10.25 -17.17 20.55
CA ILE A 77 10.21 -18.09 21.70
C ILE A 77 11.56 -18.81 21.81
N TYR A 78 12.18 -18.77 22.99
CA TYR A 78 13.36 -19.59 23.30
C TYR A 78 12.95 -21.04 23.52
N VAL A 79 13.70 -21.97 22.93
CA VAL A 79 13.43 -23.41 22.99
C VAL A 79 14.71 -24.18 23.34
N SER A 80 14.55 -25.16 24.20
CA SER A 80 15.58 -26.01 24.80
C SER A 80 15.45 -27.48 24.40
N SER A 81 14.29 -27.91 23.89
CA SER A 81 14.02 -29.29 23.49
C SER A 81 13.22 -29.39 22.18
N ILE A 82 13.28 -30.58 21.56
CA ILE A 82 12.48 -30.94 20.38
C ILE A 82 10.97 -30.79 20.68
N GLN A 83 10.54 -31.20 21.88
CA GLN A 83 9.14 -31.19 22.30
C GLN A 83 8.57 -29.77 22.40
N GLU A 84 9.35 -28.80 22.90
CA GLU A 84 8.95 -27.40 22.92
C GLU A 84 8.74 -26.84 21.50
N VAL A 85 9.58 -27.24 20.54
CA VAL A 85 9.42 -26.82 19.13
C VAL A 85 8.18 -27.45 18.50
N TYR A 86 7.92 -28.74 18.77
CA TYR A 86 6.72 -29.43 18.30
C TYR A 86 5.45 -28.76 18.85
N GLU A 87 5.47 -28.30 20.11
CA GLU A 87 4.36 -27.57 20.71
C GLU A 87 4.16 -26.18 20.12
N VAL A 88 5.24 -25.46 19.80
CA VAL A 88 5.17 -24.20 19.04
C VAL A 88 4.56 -24.42 17.65
N MET A 89 4.89 -25.53 16.96
CA MET A 89 4.29 -25.89 15.68
C MET A 89 2.80 -26.19 15.82
N ARG A 90 2.40 -27.10 16.72
CA ARG A 90 0.99 -27.44 16.97
C ARG A 90 0.14 -26.22 17.31
N ARG A 91 0.65 -25.31 18.14
CA ARG A 91 -0.02 -24.03 18.46
C ARG A 91 -0.22 -23.15 17.24
N GLY A 92 0.80 -23.02 16.40
CA GLY A 92 0.71 -22.19 15.19
C GLY A 92 -0.20 -22.77 14.12
N ASP A 93 -0.19 -24.09 13.93
CA ASP A 93 -1.09 -24.77 13.00
C ASP A 93 -2.55 -24.71 13.47
N ALA A 94 -2.80 -24.83 14.78
CA ALA A 94 -4.12 -24.57 15.37
C ALA A 94 -4.58 -23.11 15.16
N ALA A 95 -3.70 -22.13 15.34
CA ALA A 95 -4.01 -20.73 15.07
C ALA A 95 -4.33 -20.47 13.58
N ARG A 96 -3.59 -21.11 12.65
CA ARG A 96 -3.83 -21.07 11.20
C ARG A 96 -5.19 -21.71 10.84
N ALA A 97 -5.53 -22.84 11.46
CA ALA A 97 -6.83 -23.50 11.27
C ALA A 97 -8.01 -22.65 11.76
N VAL A 98 -7.90 -21.99 12.91
CA VAL A 98 -8.94 -21.09 13.44
C VAL A 98 -9.10 -19.84 12.57
N ALA A 99 -8.00 -19.30 12.01
CA ALA A 99 -8.08 -18.22 11.04
C ALA A 99 -8.83 -18.66 9.76
N ALA A 100 -8.54 -19.86 9.27
CA ALA A 100 -9.20 -20.44 8.11
C ALA A 100 -10.72 -20.56 8.30
N THR A 101 -11.17 -21.15 9.42
CA THR A 101 -12.61 -21.34 9.70
C THR A 101 -13.36 -20.03 9.95
N ASN A 102 -12.75 -19.06 10.63
CA ASN A 102 -13.44 -17.83 11.02
C ASN A 102 -13.56 -16.80 9.89
N MET A 103 -12.76 -16.91 8.82
CA MET A 103 -12.71 -15.94 7.73
C MET A 103 -13.09 -16.50 6.35
N ASN A 104 -13.63 -17.74 6.29
CA ASN A 104 -13.76 -18.52 5.04
C ASN A 104 -12.45 -18.58 4.24
N GLN A 105 -11.32 -18.51 4.95
CA GLN A 105 -10.00 -18.39 4.36
C GLN A 105 -9.45 -19.79 4.12
N GLU A 106 -9.20 -20.13 2.86
CA GLU A 106 -8.63 -21.43 2.51
C GLU A 106 -7.14 -21.48 2.96
N SER A 107 -6.68 -22.57 3.60
CA SER A 107 -5.30 -22.64 4.09
C SER A 107 -4.26 -22.60 2.96
N SER A 108 -4.64 -23.06 1.76
CA SER A 108 -3.92 -22.94 0.48
C SER A 108 -3.62 -21.49 0.06
N ARG A 109 -4.30 -20.50 0.64
CA ARG A 109 -4.26 -19.09 0.21
C ARG A 109 -3.38 -18.19 1.07
N SER A 110 -2.69 -18.76 2.06
CA SER A 110 -1.75 -18.03 2.92
C SER A 110 -0.35 -18.64 2.82
N HIS A 111 0.68 -17.80 2.96
CA HIS A 111 2.05 -18.28 3.13
C HIS A 111 2.32 -18.45 4.62
N SER A 112 2.85 -19.59 5.07
CA SER A 112 3.37 -19.70 6.43
C SER A 112 4.90 -19.70 6.41
N ILE A 113 5.50 -19.04 7.40
CA ILE A 113 6.95 -18.89 7.54
C ILE A 113 7.32 -19.27 8.96
N PHE A 114 7.93 -20.45 9.12
CA PHE A 114 8.55 -20.88 10.36
C PHE A 114 10.03 -20.48 10.33
N VAL A 115 10.47 -19.71 11.33
CA VAL A 115 11.84 -19.19 11.42
C VAL A 115 12.53 -19.82 12.61
N ILE A 116 13.68 -20.44 12.39
CA ILE A 116 14.55 -20.95 13.44
C ILE A 116 15.82 -20.11 13.44
N THR A 117 16.09 -19.41 14.55
CA THR A 117 17.34 -18.67 14.78
C THR A 117 18.20 -19.44 15.77
N ILE A 118 19.41 -19.83 15.34
CA ILE A 118 20.39 -20.53 16.17
C ILE A 118 21.57 -19.59 16.39
N THR A 119 21.80 -19.18 17.64
CA THR A 119 23.03 -18.52 18.05
C THR A 119 23.92 -19.54 18.73
N GLN A 120 25.17 -19.67 18.27
CA GLN A 120 26.21 -20.43 18.98
C GLN A 120 27.26 -19.47 19.53
N LYS A 121 27.80 -19.75 20.71
CA LYS A 121 28.83 -18.95 21.36
C LYS A 121 29.93 -19.86 21.88
N ASN A 122 31.16 -19.62 21.48
CA ASN A 122 32.30 -20.33 22.06
C ASN A 122 32.73 -19.61 23.36
N VAL A 123 32.79 -20.34 24.47
CA VAL A 123 33.07 -19.77 25.80
C VAL A 123 34.55 -19.46 26.03
N GLU A 124 35.45 -20.07 25.27
CA GLU A 124 36.91 -19.90 25.38
C GLU A 124 37.39 -18.67 24.58
N THR A 125 36.90 -18.50 23.35
CA THR A 125 37.29 -17.39 22.46
C THR A 125 36.38 -16.18 22.58
N GLY A 126 35.16 -16.36 23.11
CA GLY A 126 34.12 -15.35 23.17
C GLY A 126 33.50 -14.99 21.82
N SER A 127 33.83 -15.70 20.73
CA SER A 127 33.20 -15.49 19.42
C SER A 127 31.80 -16.11 19.37
N ALA A 128 30.87 -15.39 18.74
CA ALA A 128 29.51 -15.86 18.49
C ALA A 128 29.25 -16.01 16.98
N LYS A 129 28.35 -16.93 16.60
CA LYS A 129 27.86 -17.08 15.23
C LYS A 129 26.35 -17.24 15.25
N SER A 130 25.66 -16.69 14.25
CA SER A 130 24.20 -16.65 14.20
C SER A 130 23.64 -17.14 12.86
N GLY A 131 23.03 -18.33 12.87
CA GLY A 131 22.30 -18.88 11.74
C GLY A 131 20.82 -18.54 11.83
N GLN A 132 20.19 -18.22 10.69
CA GLN A 132 18.74 -18.17 10.57
C GLN A 132 18.30 -19.11 9.45
N LEU A 133 17.32 -19.95 9.74
CA LEU A 133 16.68 -20.85 8.80
C LEU A 133 15.22 -20.43 8.62
N PHE A 134 14.86 -20.13 7.38
CA PHE A 134 13.48 -19.81 6.98
C PHE A 134 12.87 -21.02 6.29
N LEU A 135 11.83 -21.59 6.89
CA LEU A 135 11.04 -22.69 6.35
C LEU A 135 9.71 -22.12 5.89
N VAL A 136 9.59 -21.97 4.57
CA VAL A 136 8.48 -21.26 3.92
C VAL A 136 7.57 -22.27 3.24
N ASP A 137 6.30 -22.26 3.64
CA ASP A 137 5.18 -22.94 2.99
C ASP A 137 4.44 -21.89 2.17
N LEU A 138 4.57 -21.94 0.84
CA LEU A 138 3.99 -20.93 -0.05
C LEU A 138 2.52 -21.23 -0.34
N ALA A 139 1.72 -20.18 -0.49
CA ALA A 139 0.36 -20.27 -1.02
C ALA A 139 0.35 -20.90 -2.44
N GLY A 140 -0.81 -21.45 -2.82
CA GLY A 140 -1.05 -22.09 -4.11
C GLY A 140 -0.67 -21.21 -5.30
N SER A 141 0.03 -21.80 -6.28
CA SER A 141 0.50 -21.11 -7.49
C SER A 141 -0.52 -21.10 -8.63
N GLU A 142 -1.70 -21.66 -8.42
CA GLU A 142 -2.77 -21.74 -9.41
C GLU A 142 -3.32 -20.37 -9.80
N LYS A 143 -3.67 -20.25 -11.09
CA LYS A 143 -4.20 -19.00 -11.64
C LYS A 143 -5.60 -18.73 -11.12
N VAL A 144 -5.81 -17.52 -10.59
CA VAL A 144 -7.12 -16.97 -10.18
C VAL A 144 -8.25 -17.26 -11.17
N GLY A 145 -7.98 -17.17 -12.49
CA GLY A 145 -9.00 -17.42 -13.52
C GLY A 145 -9.57 -18.85 -13.56
N LYS A 146 -8.92 -19.84 -12.93
CA LYS A 146 -9.44 -21.21 -12.79
C LYS A 146 -10.34 -21.41 -11.56
N THR A 147 -10.26 -20.53 -10.55
CA THR A 147 -10.94 -20.75 -9.26
C THR A 147 -12.43 -20.42 -9.29
N GLY A 148 -12.93 -19.81 -10.37
CA GLY A 148 -14.33 -19.35 -10.47
C GLY A 148 -14.70 -18.23 -9.49
N ALA A 149 -13.73 -17.68 -8.76
CA ALA A 149 -13.96 -16.71 -7.71
C ALA A 149 -14.54 -15.38 -8.25
N SER A 150 -15.60 -14.90 -7.60
CA SER A 150 -16.25 -13.62 -7.88
C SER A 150 -16.32 -12.74 -6.62
N GLY A 151 -16.59 -11.45 -6.79
CA GLY A 151 -16.73 -10.51 -5.65
C GLY A 151 -15.45 -10.37 -4.81
N GLN A 152 -15.60 -10.39 -3.48
CA GLN A 152 -14.47 -10.21 -2.55
C GLN A 152 -13.40 -11.31 -2.69
N THR A 153 -13.81 -12.55 -2.97
CA THR A 153 -12.93 -13.70 -3.18
C THR A 153 -11.98 -13.49 -4.37
N LEU A 154 -12.39 -12.70 -5.37
CA LEU A 154 -11.53 -12.34 -6.51
C LEU A 154 -10.45 -11.34 -6.10
N GLU A 155 -10.78 -10.33 -5.27
CA GLU A 155 -9.81 -9.35 -4.75
C GLU A 155 -8.83 -9.96 -3.75
N GLU A 156 -9.30 -10.91 -2.93
CA GLU A 156 -8.47 -11.77 -2.10
C GLU A 156 -7.48 -12.56 -2.96
N ALA A 157 -7.98 -13.32 -3.95
CA ALA A 157 -7.16 -14.14 -4.85
C ALA A 157 -6.13 -13.32 -5.65
N LYS A 158 -6.47 -12.09 -6.06
CA LYS A 158 -5.53 -11.12 -6.66
C LYS A 158 -4.42 -10.73 -5.67
N LYS A 159 -4.74 -10.41 -4.41
CA LYS A 159 -3.76 -10.01 -3.39
C LYS A 159 -2.84 -11.17 -2.99
N ILE A 160 -3.35 -12.39 -2.95
CA ILE A 160 -2.52 -13.60 -2.71
C ILE A 160 -1.55 -13.77 -3.87
N ASN A 161 -2.06 -13.78 -5.11
CA ASN A 161 -1.23 -13.91 -6.31
C ASN A 161 -0.26 -12.73 -6.51
N LYS A 162 -0.51 -11.56 -5.91
CA LYS A 162 0.45 -10.43 -5.91
C LYS A 162 1.80 -10.86 -5.32
N SER A 163 1.80 -11.57 -4.19
CA SER A 163 3.04 -12.02 -3.51
C SER A 163 3.83 -13.03 -4.34
N LEU A 164 3.16 -14.00 -4.97
CA LEU A 164 3.77 -14.97 -5.88
C LEU A 164 4.22 -14.33 -7.21
N SER A 165 3.47 -13.36 -7.71
CA SER A 165 3.84 -12.58 -8.90
C SER A 165 5.08 -11.73 -8.62
N ALA A 166 5.14 -11.06 -7.46
CA ALA A 166 6.32 -10.33 -7.01
C ALA A 166 7.54 -11.25 -6.85
N LEU A 167 7.36 -12.44 -6.27
CA LEU A 167 8.40 -13.48 -6.21
C LEU A 167 8.89 -13.87 -7.61
N GLY A 168 7.97 -14.07 -8.57
CA GLY A 168 8.29 -14.31 -9.97
C GLY A 168 9.05 -13.17 -10.64
N MET A 169 8.69 -11.91 -10.38
CA MET A 169 9.37 -10.72 -10.90
C MET A 169 10.78 -10.56 -10.31
N VAL A 170 10.95 -10.78 -8.99
CA VAL A 170 12.26 -10.79 -8.31
C VAL A 170 13.17 -11.85 -8.92
N ILE A 171 12.67 -13.08 -9.11
CA ILE A 171 13.42 -14.17 -9.76
C ILE A 171 13.82 -13.77 -11.18
N ASN A 172 12.87 -13.28 -11.99
CA ASN A 172 13.17 -12.87 -13.36
C ASN A 172 14.26 -11.76 -13.40
N ALA A 173 14.14 -10.73 -12.56
CA ALA A 173 15.12 -9.64 -12.48
C ALA A 173 16.53 -10.12 -12.07
N LEU A 174 16.61 -11.03 -11.08
CA LEU A 174 17.87 -11.65 -10.65
C LEU A 174 18.51 -12.53 -11.73
N THR A 175 17.70 -13.20 -12.55
CA THR A 175 18.20 -14.10 -13.62
C THR A 175 18.58 -13.37 -14.91
N ASP A 176 17.87 -12.29 -15.25
CA ASP A 176 18.16 -11.52 -16.46
C ASP A 176 19.44 -10.69 -16.32
N GLY A 177 19.79 -10.29 -15.08
CA GLY A 177 21.00 -9.51 -14.77
C GLY A 177 21.03 -8.11 -15.38
N LYS A 178 19.99 -7.73 -16.13
CA LYS A 178 19.90 -6.46 -16.87
C LYS A 178 19.56 -5.26 -15.98
N SER A 179 19.00 -5.49 -14.79
CA SER A 179 18.60 -4.46 -13.82
C SER A 179 19.39 -4.60 -12.53
N THR A 180 19.96 -3.49 -12.05
CA THR A 180 20.56 -3.40 -10.71
C THR A 180 19.51 -3.31 -9.60
N HIS A 181 18.31 -2.80 -9.93
CA HIS A 181 17.20 -2.71 -8.99
C HIS A 181 16.32 -3.96 -9.06
N ILE A 182 16.22 -4.68 -7.94
CA ILE A 182 15.39 -5.88 -7.80
C ILE A 182 14.15 -5.53 -6.97
N PRO A 183 12.91 -5.85 -7.42
CA PRO A 183 11.68 -5.35 -6.82
C PRO A 183 11.24 -6.10 -5.55
N TYR A 184 12.14 -6.26 -4.56
CA TYR A 184 11.81 -6.93 -3.29
C TYR A 184 10.66 -6.27 -2.53
N ARG A 185 10.44 -4.96 -2.73
CA ARG A 185 9.44 -4.16 -2.00
C ARG A 185 8.00 -4.36 -2.46
N ASP A 186 7.76 -5.05 -3.58
CA ASP A 186 6.43 -5.23 -4.17
C ASP A 186 5.50 -6.09 -3.32
N SER A 187 6.05 -6.99 -2.48
CA SER A 187 5.32 -7.77 -1.48
C SER A 187 6.07 -7.89 -0.16
N LYS A 188 5.34 -8.08 0.95
CA LYS A 188 5.98 -8.36 2.25
C LYS A 188 6.78 -9.66 2.25
N LEU A 189 6.31 -10.68 1.51
CA LEU A 189 7.01 -11.95 1.31
C LEU A 189 8.40 -11.74 0.70
N THR A 190 8.48 -11.03 -0.42
CA THR A 190 9.76 -10.76 -1.11
C THR A 190 10.70 -9.85 -0.32
N ARG A 191 10.19 -8.99 0.59
CA ARG A 191 11.03 -8.25 1.53
C ARG A 191 11.63 -9.17 2.59
N ILE A 192 10.84 -10.01 3.24
CA ILE A 192 11.33 -10.96 4.26
C ILE A 192 12.35 -11.93 3.64
N LEU A 193 12.09 -12.42 2.43
CA LEU A 193 12.96 -13.38 1.73
C LEU A 193 14.05 -12.71 0.87
N GLN A 194 14.29 -11.40 1.03
CA GLN A 194 15.30 -10.66 0.27
C GLN A 194 16.71 -11.28 0.38
N GLU A 195 17.11 -11.75 1.57
CA GLU A 195 18.42 -12.42 1.70
C GLU A 195 18.45 -13.82 1.09
N SER A 196 17.29 -14.49 0.98
CA SER A 196 17.14 -15.80 0.35
C SER A 196 17.20 -15.75 -1.18
N LEU A 197 16.95 -14.59 -1.79
CA LEU A 197 16.89 -14.43 -3.24
C LEU A 197 18.02 -13.50 -3.69
N GLY A 198 19.18 -14.04 -4.05
CA GLY A 198 20.35 -13.26 -4.46
C GLY A 198 21.21 -12.68 -3.33
N GLY A 199 20.82 -12.87 -2.07
CA GLY A 199 21.51 -12.34 -0.89
C GLY A 199 22.42 -13.33 -0.15
N ASN A 200 22.51 -13.16 1.17
CA ASN A 200 23.36 -13.92 2.09
C ASN A 200 22.65 -15.19 2.61
N SER A 201 22.31 -16.12 1.73
CA SER A 201 21.58 -17.34 2.14
C SER A 201 21.92 -18.55 1.29
N ARG A 202 21.82 -19.74 1.91
CA ARG A 202 21.79 -21.03 1.23
C ARG A 202 20.34 -21.45 1.01
N THR A 203 19.82 -21.19 -0.18
CA THR A 203 18.39 -21.34 -0.47
C THR A 203 18.13 -22.59 -1.29
N THR A 204 17.23 -23.43 -0.79
CA THR A 204 16.72 -24.61 -1.50
C THR A 204 15.25 -24.36 -1.80
N LEU A 205 14.90 -24.34 -3.08
CA LEU A 205 13.51 -24.31 -3.54
C LEU A 205 13.06 -25.75 -3.81
N ILE A 206 12.01 -26.19 -3.12
CA ILE A 206 11.30 -27.42 -3.44
C ILE A 206 10.09 -27.03 -4.31
N ILE A 207 9.92 -27.72 -5.42
CA ILE A 207 8.77 -27.55 -6.31
C ILE A 207 7.90 -28.80 -6.26
N ASN A 208 6.64 -28.63 -5.85
CA ASN A 208 5.68 -29.71 -5.73
C ASN A 208 4.82 -29.75 -7.01
N CYS A 209 4.82 -30.90 -7.69
CA CYS A 209 4.13 -31.10 -8.95
C CYS A 209 3.13 -32.25 -8.83
N SER A 210 1.98 -32.15 -9.50
CA SER A 210 1.03 -33.24 -9.62
C SER A 210 1.30 -34.03 -10.91
N PRO A 211 1.34 -35.38 -10.87
CA PRO A 211 1.49 -36.22 -12.06
C PRO A 211 0.17 -36.39 -12.85
N SER A 212 -0.94 -35.86 -12.34
CA SER A 212 -2.25 -35.94 -13.01
C SER A 212 -2.30 -35.06 -14.26
N SER A 213 -2.84 -35.59 -15.36
CA SER A 213 -3.08 -34.85 -16.59
C SER A 213 -4.01 -33.65 -16.41
N TYR A 214 -4.88 -33.67 -15.40
CA TYR A 214 -5.74 -32.52 -15.04
C TYR A 214 -4.93 -31.28 -14.60
N ASN A 215 -3.72 -31.49 -14.06
CA ASN A 215 -2.85 -30.45 -13.52
C ASN A 215 -1.65 -30.14 -14.43
N ASP A 216 -1.65 -30.62 -15.68
CA ASP A 216 -0.52 -30.54 -16.61
C ASP A 216 0.05 -29.12 -16.77
N ALA A 217 -0.82 -28.13 -16.93
CA ALA A 217 -0.48 -26.73 -17.14
C ALA A 217 0.14 -26.08 -15.89
N GLU A 218 -0.31 -26.43 -14.69
CA GLU A 218 0.23 -25.90 -13.43
C GLU A 218 1.56 -26.59 -13.09
N THR A 219 1.67 -27.90 -13.29
CA THR A 219 2.94 -28.64 -13.22
C THR A 219 3.98 -28.06 -14.19
N MET A 220 3.60 -27.79 -15.44
CA MET A 220 4.47 -27.16 -16.43
C MET A 220 4.88 -25.72 -16.05
N SER A 221 3.95 -24.93 -15.49
CA SER A 221 4.24 -23.59 -14.97
C SER A 221 5.27 -23.64 -13.83
N THR A 222 5.06 -24.55 -12.89
CA THR A 222 5.90 -24.79 -11.70
C THR A 222 7.30 -25.28 -12.07
N LEU A 223 7.42 -26.21 -13.02
CA LEU A 223 8.72 -26.66 -13.55
C LEU A 223 9.48 -25.50 -14.23
N ARG A 224 8.80 -24.70 -15.05
CA ARG A 224 9.41 -23.50 -15.69
C ARG A 224 9.84 -22.46 -14.66
N PHE A 225 9.09 -22.28 -13.57
CA PHE A 225 9.48 -21.43 -12.45
C PHE A 225 10.76 -21.95 -11.77
N GLY A 226 10.82 -23.25 -11.48
CA GLY A 226 12.01 -23.90 -10.92
C GLY A 226 13.26 -23.77 -11.80
N VAL A 227 13.11 -23.89 -13.13
CA VAL A 227 14.21 -23.66 -14.08
C VAL A 227 14.77 -22.24 -14.00
N ARG A 228 13.91 -21.22 -13.87
CA ARG A 228 14.37 -19.83 -13.67
C ARG A 228 15.03 -19.66 -12.30
N ALA A 229 14.39 -20.11 -11.23
CA ALA A 229 14.95 -20.02 -9.87
C ALA A 229 16.34 -20.69 -9.76
N LYS A 230 16.58 -21.81 -10.45
CA LYS A 230 17.87 -22.51 -10.51
C LYS A 230 19.03 -21.66 -11.04
N ALA A 231 18.75 -20.62 -11.84
CA ALA A 231 19.78 -19.74 -12.40
C ALA A 231 20.28 -18.66 -11.40
N ILE A 232 19.55 -18.41 -10.31
CA ILE A 232 19.93 -17.42 -9.28
C ILE A 232 21.25 -17.82 -8.60
N LYS A 233 22.09 -16.82 -8.31
CA LYS A 233 23.37 -16.98 -7.61
C LYS A 233 23.38 -16.16 -6.31
N ASN A 234 23.23 -16.84 -5.18
CA ASN A 234 23.37 -16.24 -3.85
C ASN A 234 24.84 -16.08 -3.46
N LYS A 235 25.14 -15.13 -2.57
CA LYS A 235 26.49 -14.86 -2.04
C LYS A 235 26.54 -15.14 -0.54
N ALA A 236 26.34 -16.41 -0.17
CA ALA A 236 26.36 -16.85 1.23
C ALA A 236 27.73 -16.62 1.89
N LYS A 237 27.71 -16.05 3.09
CA LYS A 237 28.83 -15.79 3.99
C LYS A 237 28.48 -16.31 5.38
N ILE A 238 29.49 -16.55 6.23
CA ILE A 238 29.27 -16.97 7.61
C ILE A 238 28.99 -15.72 8.46
N ASN A 239 27.84 -15.69 9.11
CA ASN A 239 27.49 -14.68 10.11
C ASN A 239 28.25 -14.98 11.41
N ALA A 240 29.43 -14.39 11.55
CA ALA A 240 30.28 -14.52 12.72
C ALA A 240 30.55 -13.15 13.34
N GLU A 241 30.24 -13.03 14.63
CA GLU A 241 30.69 -11.93 15.48
C GLU A 241 32.05 -12.34 16.08
N LEU A 242 33.09 -11.62 15.68
CA LEU A 242 34.44 -11.81 16.22
C LEU A 242 34.47 -11.26 17.65
N SER A 243 35.29 -11.89 18.50
CA SER A 243 35.39 -11.44 19.89
C SER A 243 36.01 -10.04 19.98
N PRO A 244 35.76 -9.28 21.06
CA PRO A 244 36.41 -7.98 21.27
C PRO A 244 37.94 -8.04 21.25
N ALA A 245 38.54 -9.19 21.57
CA ALA A 245 39.98 -9.41 21.51
C ALA A 245 40.46 -9.61 20.06
N GLU A 246 39.75 -10.41 19.27
CA GLU A 246 40.03 -10.62 17.84
C GLU A 246 39.83 -9.31 17.04
N LEU A 247 38.76 -8.55 17.33
CA LEU A 247 38.52 -7.23 16.76
C LEU A 247 39.66 -6.25 17.09
N LYS A 248 40.14 -6.22 18.35
CA LYS A 248 41.32 -5.41 18.73
C LYS A 248 42.58 -5.85 17.99
N GLN A 249 42.82 -7.14 17.77
CA GLN A 249 43.95 -7.61 16.96
C GLN A 249 43.82 -7.22 15.49
N LEU A 250 42.65 -7.37 14.88
CA LEU A 250 42.38 -6.95 13.50
C LEU A 250 42.54 -5.44 13.32
N LEU A 251 42.01 -4.65 14.26
CA LEU A 251 42.15 -3.20 14.28
C LEU A 251 43.62 -2.78 14.42
N LYS A 252 44.41 -3.46 15.28
CA LYS A 252 45.86 -3.23 15.39
C LYS A 252 46.62 -3.62 14.12
N LYS A 253 46.24 -4.72 13.44
CA LYS A 253 46.81 -5.10 12.13
C LYS A 253 46.47 -4.05 11.06
N ALA A 254 45.24 -3.57 11.01
CA ALA A 254 44.80 -2.52 10.09
C ALA A 254 45.53 -1.20 10.35
N GLN A 255 45.67 -0.77 11.62
CA GLN A 255 46.46 0.41 12.00
C GLN A 255 47.93 0.29 11.59
N ASN A 256 48.54 -0.88 11.76
CA ASN A 256 49.91 -1.13 11.30
C ASN A 256 50.02 -1.07 9.76
N GLN A 257 49.02 -1.57 9.02
CA GLN A 257 48.97 -1.44 7.57
C GLN A 257 48.78 0.02 7.13
N VAL A 258 47.89 0.78 7.79
CA VAL A 258 47.72 2.23 7.56
C VAL A 258 49.03 2.97 7.80
N MET A 259 49.69 2.80 8.95
CA MET A 259 51.01 3.39 9.22
C MET A 259 52.10 2.98 8.23
N THR A 260 51.98 1.79 7.61
CA THR A 260 52.91 1.34 6.57
C THR A 260 52.63 2.07 5.25
N PHE A 261 51.36 2.19 4.85
CA PHE A 261 50.95 2.92 3.66
C PHE A 261 51.17 4.44 3.78
N GLU A 262 50.94 5.04 4.94
CA GLU A 262 51.24 6.44 5.26
C GLU A 262 52.73 6.79 5.15
N LYS A 263 53.63 5.81 5.33
CA LYS A 263 55.08 6.00 5.09
C LYS A 263 55.48 5.70 3.65
N TYR A 264 54.80 4.74 3.02
CA TYR A 264 55.06 4.31 1.66
C TYR A 264 54.60 5.33 0.61
N ILE A 265 53.41 5.92 0.78
CA ILE A 265 52.82 6.88 -0.16
C ILE A 265 53.71 8.13 -0.33
N PRO A 266 54.13 8.88 0.72
CA PRO A 266 55.00 10.05 0.55
C PRO A 266 56.38 9.70 -0.04
N SER A 267 56.86 8.48 0.20
CA SER A 267 58.12 8.00 -0.35
C SER A 267 57.99 7.76 -1.87
N LEU A 268 56.90 7.12 -2.31
CA LEU A 268 56.55 6.99 -3.73
C LEU A 268 56.27 8.33 -4.40
N GLU A 269 55.58 9.26 -3.72
CA GLU A 269 55.31 10.60 -4.23
C GLU A 269 56.62 11.37 -4.44
N SER A 270 57.56 11.27 -3.49
CA SER A 270 58.90 11.86 -3.60
C SER A 270 59.70 11.26 -4.77
N GLU A 271 59.61 9.93 -4.96
CA GLU A 271 60.22 9.28 -6.12
C GLU A 271 59.59 9.79 -7.45
N ILE A 272 58.26 9.79 -7.55
CA ILE A 272 57.52 10.30 -8.72
C ILE A 272 57.84 11.78 -8.98
N GLN A 273 58.08 12.58 -7.94
CA GLN A 273 58.51 13.98 -8.07
C GLN A 273 59.86 14.08 -8.79
N LEU A 274 60.85 13.24 -8.43
CA LEU A 274 62.17 13.20 -9.07
C LEU A 274 62.09 12.78 -10.55
N TRP A 275 61.29 11.74 -10.85
CA TRP A 275 61.00 11.33 -12.23
C TRP A 275 60.36 12.47 -13.04
N ARG A 276 59.47 13.27 -12.43
CA ARG A 276 58.81 14.43 -13.07
C ARG A 276 59.74 15.63 -13.26
N THR A 277 60.76 15.80 -12.42
CA THR A 277 61.80 16.83 -12.63
C THR A 277 62.87 16.42 -13.65
N GLY A 278 62.79 15.21 -14.20
CA GLY A 278 63.70 14.73 -15.25
C GLY A 278 64.99 14.07 -14.75
N GLU A 279 65.10 13.81 -13.44
CA GLU A 279 66.23 13.06 -12.89
C GLU A 279 65.94 11.54 -12.91
N PRO A 280 66.80 10.71 -13.52
CA PRO A 280 66.59 9.26 -13.54
C PRO A 280 66.92 8.66 -12.17
N VAL A 281 65.93 8.08 -11.50
CA VAL A 281 66.12 7.37 -10.22
C VAL A 281 66.69 5.97 -10.49
N PRO A 282 67.91 5.64 -10.01
CA PRO A 282 68.51 4.31 -10.20
C PRO A 282 67.66 3.20 -9.59
N GLN A 283 67.66 2.02 -10.21
CA GLN A 283 66.85 0.87 -9.78
C GLN A 283 67.13 0.41 -8.34
N GLU A 284 68.32 0.67 -7.79
CA GLU A 284 68.62 0.34 -6.38
C GLU A 284 67.90 1.27 -5.38
N LYS A 285 67.35 2.40 -5.83
CA LYS A 285 66.68 3.42 -5.00
C LYS A 285 65.16 3.44 -5.13
N TRP A 286 64.57 2.57 -5.96
CA TRP A 286 63.12 2.48 -6.12
C TRP A 286 62.44 2.08 -4.80
N VAL A 287 61.32 2.72 -4.48
CA VAL A 287 60.61 2.53 -3.21
C VAL A 287 59.84 1.21 -3.24
N VAL A 288 60.44 0.15 -2.69
CA VAL A 288 59.84 -1.19 -2.63
C VAL A 288 58.93 -1.35 -1.40
N LEU A 289 57.68 -1.78 -1.61
CA LEU A 289 56.77 -2.14 -0.52
C LEU A 289 57.28 -3.39 0.20
N ARG A 290 57.91 -3.22 1.37
CA ARG A 290 58.28 -4.33 2.25
C ARG A 290 57.04 -4.89 2.97
N THR A 291 56.30 -5.76 2.30
CA THR A 291 55.31 -6.64 2.94
C THR A 291 56.06 -7.62 3.86
N GLY A 292 56.01 -7.37 5.16
CA GLY A 292 56.72 -8.18 6.15
C GLY A 292 56.01 -9.49 6.46
N GLU A 293 56.53 -10.59 5.90
CA GLU A 293 56.80 -11.85 6.62
C GLU A 293 57.79 -12.68 5.79
N GLY A 294 58.67 -13.45 6.45
CA GLY A 294 59.93 -13.89 5.85
C GLY A 294 59.83 -15.10 4.91
N VAL A 295 60.45 -14.99 3.74
CA VAL A 295 60.94 -16.14 2.96
C VAL A 295 62.41 -15.93 2.62
N SER A 296 63.28 -16.58 3.39
CA SER A 296 64.70 -16.70 3.07
C SER A 296 64.90 -17.71 1.94
N GLY A 297 65.42 -17.23 0.79
CA GLY A 297 66.10 -18.07 -0.20
C GLY A 297 65.22 -18.73 -1.26
N ILE A 298 64.90 -17.99 -2.32
CA ILE A 298 64.76 -18.58 -3.67
C ILE A 298 65.77 -17.87 -4.57
N LYS A 299 66.77 -18.62 -5.06
CA LYS A 299 67.62 -18.16 -6.16
C LYS A 299 66.75 -18.09 -7.42
N LEU A 300 66.68 -16.93 -8.07
CA LEU A 300 66.18 -16.86 -9.44
C LEU A 300 67.40 -16.86 -10.38
N ASP A 301 67.45 -17.85 -11.27
CA ASP A 301 68.56 -18.03 -12.19
C ASP A 301 68.61 -16.98 -13.31
N THR A 302 69.80 -16.91 -13.90
CA THR A 302 70.24 -16.01 -14.95
C THR A 302 69.30 -15.92 -16.17
N ARG A 303 69.06 -14.69 -16.65
CA ARG A 303 68.83 -14.41 -18.08
C ARG A 303 69.81 -13.35 -18.55
N THR A 304 70.34 -13.56 -19.75
CA THR A 304 71.46 -12.83 -20.33
C THR A 304 71.11 -11.41 -20.81
N PRO A 305 72.11 -10.49 -20.91
CA PRO A 305 71.87 -9.10 -21.31
C PRO A 305 71.64 -8.95 -22.82
N ARG A 306 70.80 -7.99 -23.23
CA ARG A 306 70.79 -7.46 -24.61
C ARG A 306 71.75 -6.26 -24.71
N PRO A 307 72.38 -5.99 -25.87
CA PRO A 307 73.32 -4.89 -26.02
C PRO A 307 72.62 -3.52 -26.05
N ALA A 308 73.36 -2.48 -25.67
CA ALA A 308 72.87 -1.11 -25.60
C ALA A 308 72.91 -0.38 -26.96
N THR A 309 71.89 0.43 -27.23
CA THR A 309 71.93 1.50 -28.23
C THR A 309 72.47 2.79 -27.59
N PRO A 310 73.41 3.51 -28.23
CA PRO A 310 73.87 4.79 -27.74
C PRO A 310 72.91 5.91 -28.15
N SER A 311 72.62 6.83 -27.24
CA SER A 311 72.03 8.12 -27.58
C SER A 311 72.55 9.19 -26.62
N ARG A 312 73.46 10.01 -27.15
CA ARG A 312 73.94 11.26 -26.57
C ARG A 312 73.84 12.29 -27.67
N LEU A 313 73.07 13.36 -27.42
CA LEU A 313 73.42 14.75 -27.76
C LEU A 313 72.37 15.71 -27.19
N GLN A 314 72.81 16.49 -26.20
CA GLN A 314 72.31 17.82 -25.86
C GLN A 314 72.65 18.81 -27.00
N ALA A 315 72.15 20.04 -27.08
CA ALA A 315 70.90 20.68 -26.64
C ALA A 315 70.90 22.11 -27.24
N GLU A 316 69.72 22.64 -27.60
CA GLU A 316 69.39 24.05 -27.91
C GLU A 316 70.16 24.84 -29.00
N VAL A 317 69.44 25.69 -29.74
CA VAL A 317 69.48 27.18 -29.61
C VAL A 317 68.82 27.84 -30.86
N ARG A 318 67.66 28.51 -30.66
CA ARG A 318 67.10 29.68 -31.42
C ARG A 318 66.85 29.52 -32.95
N SER A 319 66.03 30.33 -33.63
CA SER A 319 64.88 31.18 -33.27
C SER A 319 64.19 31.69 -34.55
N GLU A 320 62.86 31.76 -34.54
CA GLU A 320 62.00 32.63 -35.37
C GLU A 320 61.93 32.45 -36.92
N THR A 321 60.73 32.74 -37.43
CA THR A 321 60.26 32.58 -38.82
C THR A 321 60.64 33.77 -39.71
N PRO A 322 60.63 33.63 -41.05
CA PRO A 322 59.40 34.02 -41.77
C PRO A 322 59.00 33.14 -42.97
N SER A 323 57.73 33.30 -43.35
CA SER A 323 57.07 32.80 -44.56
C SER A 323 57.74 33.20 -45.88
N SER A 324 57.76 32.32 -46.89
CA SER A 324 56.88 32.42 -48.09
C SER A 324 57.24 31.45 -49.24
N ARG A 325 56.19 30.97 -49.93
CA ARG A 325 56.11 30.49 -51.34
C ARG A 325 56.90 31.36 -52.36
N PRO A 326 57.09 30.97 -53.65
CA PRO A 326 56.85 29.66 -54.31
C PRO A 326 57.90 29.24 -55.40
N ASP A 327 57.63 28.09 -56.04
CA ASP A 327 57.75 27.78 -57.49
C ASP A 327 59.07 27.44 -58.21
N SER A 328 58.92 26.41 -59.08
CA SER A 328 59.48 26.22 -60.43
C SER A 328 60.98 26.13 -60.75
N ARG A 329 61.28 24.98 -61.41
CA ARG A 329 62.12 24.78 -62.62
C ARG A 329 63.67 24.85 -62.55
N VAL A 330 64.24 23.70 -62.96
CA VAL A 330 65.37 23.53 -63.90
C VAL A 330 66.76 23.99 -63.44
N GLY A 331 67.76 23.10 -63.54
CA GLY A 331 69.16 23.51 -63.69
C GLY A 331 70.20 22.59 -63.04
N ASP A 332 70.73 21.66 -63.84
CA ASP A 332 72.04 21.01 -63.76
C ASP A 332 72.85 20.89 -62.45
N ARG A 333 72.96 19.64 -62.00
CA ARG A 333 74.22 18.92 -61.72
C ARG A 333 75.36 19.68 -61.01
N ALA A 334 75.53 19.36 -59.73
CA ALA A 334 76.85 19.00 -59.18
C ALA A 334 76.77 17.54 -58.69
N GLY A 335 77.74 16.71 -59.08
CA GLY A 335 77.70 15.27 -58.76
C GLY A 335 78.09 14.99 -57.31
N THR A 336 77.17 14.40 -56.54
CA THR A 336 77.46 13.67 -55.30
C THR A 336 77.54 12.17 -55.61
N PRO A 337 78.44 11.41 -54.95
CA PRO A 337 78.77 10.06 -55.39
C PRO A 337 77.59 9.11 -55.19
N THR A 338 77.22 8.41 -56.27
CA THR A 338 76.30 7.28 -56.18
C THR A 338 76.98 6.21 -55.32
N ILE A 339 76.57 6.09 -54.06
CA ILE A 339 76.80 4.88 -53.28
C ILE A 339 76.07 3.79 -54.06
N ALA A 340 76.84 2.88 -54.64
CA ALA A 340 76.30 1.69 -55.27
C ALA A 340 75.83 0.74 -54.15
N LEU A 341 74.64 1.04 -53.60
CA LEU A 341 73.87 0.05 -52.85
C LEU A 341 73.76 -1.18 -53.74
N GLU A 342 74.07 -2.33 -53.17
CA GLU A 342 73.90 -3.60 -53.88
C GLU A 342 72.41 -3.73 -54.25
N LYS A 343 72.11 -4.42 -55.37
CA LYS A 343 70.72 -4.49 -55.89
C LYS A 343 69.72 -4.88 -54.81
N ASP A 344 70.14 -5.82 -53.96
CA ASP A 344 69.36 -6.43 -52.90
C ASP A 344 68.98 -5.41 -51.81
N GLU A 345 69.91 -4.54 -51.37
CA GLU A 345 69.61 -3.49 -50.38
C GLU A 345 68.63 -2.43 -50.93
N ARG A 346 68.76 -2.10 -52.21
CA ARG A 346 67.85 -1.14 -52.87
C ARG A 346 66.46 -1.73 -53.08
N GLU A 347 66.36 -3.02 -53.38
CA GLU A 347 65.08 -3.75 -53.44
C GLU A 347 64.45 -3.91 -52.05
N GLU A 348 65.24 -4.16 -50.99
CA GLU A 348 64.72 -4.23 -49.62
C GLU A 348 64.19 -2.87 -49.14
N PHE A 349 64.90 -1.76 -49.45
CA PHE A 349 64.40 -0.41 -49.13
C PHE A 349 63.09 -0.11 -49.87
N LEU A 350 63.00 -0.41 -51.17
CA LEU A 350 61.77 -0.21 -51.95
C LEU A 350 60.60 -1.04 -51.41
N ARG A 351 60.84 -2.29 -50.96
CA ARG A 351 59.80 -3.11 -50.33
C ARG A 351 59.32 -2.46 -49.03
N ARG A 352 60.24 -1.99 -48.19
CA ARG A 352 59.91 -1.36 -46.90
C ARG A 352 59.16 -0.03 -47.08
N GLU A 353 59.46 0.73 -48.13
CA GLU A 353 58.75 1.96 -48.49
C GLU A 353 57.32 1.64 -48.93
N ASN A 354 57.12 0.67 -49.82
CA ASN A 354 55.78 0.22 -50.23
C ASN A 354 54.98 -0.37 -49.05
N ASP A 355 55.58 -1.23 -48.21
CA ASP A 355 54.92 -1.79 -47.02
C ASP A 355 54.43 -0.70 -46.05
N LEU A 356 55.18 0.40 -45.89
CA LEU A 356 54.80 1.55 -45.07
C LEU A 356 53.70 2.39 -45.74
N GLN A 357 53.75 2.52 -47.06
CA GLN A 357 52.77 3.27 -47.83
C GLN A 357 51.40 2.55 -47.88
N ASP A 358 51.41 1.22 -47.99
CA ASP A 358 50.21 0.37 -47.86
C ASP A 358 49.62 0.45 -46.43
N GLN A 359 50.47 0.43 -45.39
CA GLN A 359 50.02 0.62 -44.01
C GLN A 359 49.40 2.01 -43.78
N LEU A 360 49.93 3.06 -44.39
CA LEU A 360 49.33 4.40 -44.32
C LEU A 360 47.97 4.43 -45.03
N ALA A 361 47.85 3.86 -46.23
CA ALA A 361 46.59 3.77 -46.96
C ALA A 361 45.53 2.95 -46.20
N GLU A 362 45.91 1.87 -45.52
CA GLU A 362 45.02 1.10 -44.65
C GLU A 362 44.52 1.96 -43.47
N LYS A 363 45.42 2.74 -42.83
CA LYS A 363 45.08 3.60 -41.69
C LYS A 363 44.21 4.78 -42.09
N GLU A 364 44.47 5.43 -43.23
CA GLU A 364 43.60 6.49 -43.76
C GLU A 364 42.19 5.95 -44.06
N THR A 365 42.10 4.77 -44.68
CA THR A 365 40.82 4.09 -44.93
C THR A 365 40.07 3.77 -43.62
N GLN A 366 40.80 3.31 -42.59
CA GLN A 366 40.24 3.09 -41.24
C GLN A 366 39.72 4.38 -40.59
N ILE A 367 40.45 5.50 -40.71
CA ILE A 367 40.02 6.79 -40.18
C ILE A 367 38.72 7.24 -40.84
N VAL A 368 38.66 7.26 -42.17
CA VAL A 368 37.45 7.66 -42.93
C VAL A 368 36.24 6.80 -42.57
N ALA A 369 36.44 5.48 -42.38
CA ALA A 369 35.38 4.58 -41.92
C ALA A 369 34.89 4.95 -40.51
N THR A 370 35.79 5.26 -39.57
CA THR A 370 35.40 5.68 -38.21
C THR A 370 34.73 7.05 -38.14
N GLU A 371 35.15 8.01 -38.98
CA GLU A 371 34.51 9.33 -39.05
C GLU A 371 33.07 9.24 -39.57
N LYS A 372 32.82 8.40 -40.58
CA LYS A 372 31.47 8.14 -41.09
C LYS A 372 30.54 7.59 -39.99
N VAL A 373 31.00 6.57 -39.26
CA VAL A 373 30.24 5.99 -38.13
C VAL A 373 30.01 7.04 -37.02
N LEU A 374 30.99 7.91 -36.75
CA LEU A 374 30.84 8.98 -35.76
C LEU A 374 29.78 10.01 -36.16
N VAL A 375 29.64 10.32 -37.45
CA VAL A 375 28.58 11.22 -37.97
C VAL A 375 27.20 10.56 -37.84
N GLU A 376 27.07 9.29 -38.25
CA GLU A 376 25.83 8.52 -38.11
C GLU A 376 25.37 8.45 -36.65
N LYS A 377 26.29 8.16 -35.71
CA LYS A 377 25.98 8.12 -34.27
C LYS A 377 25.65 9.47 -33.64
N LYS A 378 26.13 10.59 -34.22
CA LYS A 378 25.73 11.93 -33.76
C LYS A 378 24.29 12.27 -34.13
N GLU A 379 23.82 11.86 -35.32
CA GLU A 379 22.43 12.12 -35.73
C GLU A 379 21.44 11.21 -34.99
N GLU A 380 21.79 9.93 -34.76
CA GLU A 380 21.02 9.04 -33.87
C GLU A 380 20.83 9.65 -32.47
N LEU A 381 21.90 10.21 -31.89
CA LEU A 381 21.88 10.83 -30.55
C LEU A 381 21.03 12.10 -30.51
N LYS A 382 20.95 12.85 -31.62
CA LYS A 382 20.06 14.02 -31.75
C LYS A 382 18.59 13.60 -31.79
N ILE A 383 18.24 12.59 -32.61
CA ILE A 383 16.87 12.05 -32.69
C ILE A 383 16.43 11.49 -31.32
N MET A 384 17.31 10.76 -30.62
CA MET A 384 17.08 10.28 -29.24
C MET A 384 16.79 11.39 -28.23
N LYS A 385 17.40 12.58 -28.37
CA LYS A 385 17.11 13.72 -27.50
C LYS A 385 15.75 14.34 -27.80
N GLU A 386 15.38 14.45 -29.07
CA GLU A 386 14.09 14.99 -29.50
C GLU A 386 12.92 14.09 -29.05
N THR A 387 13.07 12.76 -29.16
CA THR A 387 12.07 11.81 -28.64
C THR A 387 11.98 11.85 -27.12
N ALA A 388 13.10 11.91 -26.39
CA ALA A 388 13.09 12.02 -24.92
C ALA A 388 12.37 13.30 -24.42
N VAL A 389 12.58 14.45 -25.08
CA VAL A 389 11.87 15.70 -24.75
C VAL A 389 10.37 15.58 -25.02
N ARG A 390 9.97 14.90 -26.09
CA ARG A 390 8.55 14.67 -26.42
C ARG A 390 7.88 13.73 -25.42
N THR A 391 8.51 12.61 -25.08
CA THR A 391 8.04 11.69 -24.04
C THR A 391 7.94 12.36 -22.66
N GLY A 392 8.84 13.29 -22.33
CA GLY A 392 8.73 14.12 -21.13
C GLY A 392 7.43 14.92 -21.07
N LYS A 393 7.09 15.65 -22.14
CA LYS A 393 5.85 16.45 -22.24
C LYS A 393 4.58 15.59 -22.21
N ASP A 394 4.61 14.41 -22.82
CA ASP A 394 3.45 13.52 -22.81
C ASP A 394 3.26 12.84 -21.43
N ASN A 395 4.35 12.55 -20.70
CA ASN A 395 4.29 12.14 -19.30
C ASN A 395 3.76 13.25 -18.38
N GLU A 396 4.12 14.52 -18.61
CA GLU A 396 3.59 15.66 -17.84
C GLU A 396 2.06 15.79 -18.02
N LYS A 397 1.55 15.63 -19.25
CA LYS A 397 0.10 15.61 -19.52
C LYS A 397 -0.62 14.45 -18.85
N LEU A 398 -0.10 13.22 -19.02
CA LEU A 398 -0.66 12.02 -18.37
C LEU A 398 -0.70 12.18 -16.85
N ASN A 399 0.33 12.78 -16.25
CA ASN A 399 0.36 13.04 -14.82
C ASN A 399 -0.66 14.11 -14.38
N ALA A 400 -0.96 15.11 -15.23
CA ALA A 400 -2.04 16.06 -14.99
C ALA A 400 -3.43 15.37 -15.06
N GLU A 401 -3.68 14.56 -16.08
CA GLU A 401 -4.92 13.79 -16.24
C GLU A 401 -5.14 12.79 -15.08
N VAL A 402 -4.08 12.12 -14.62
CA VAL A 402 -4.14 11.23 -13.45
C VAL A 402 -4.47 11.98 -12.17
N ASN A 403 -3.99 13.23 -12.00
CA ASN A 403 -4.33 14.04 -10.84
C ASN A 403 -5.79 14.55 -10.89
N GLU A 404 -6.29 14.91 -12.07
CA GLU A 404 -7.70 15.27 -12.27
C GLU A 404 -8.63 14.09 -11.96
N LEU A 405 -8.34 12.91 -12.49
CA LEU A 405 -9.11 11.68 -12.20
C LEU A 405 -9.07 11.29 -10.72
N ARG A 406 -7.96 11.55 -10.01
CA ARG A 406 -7.87 11.36 -8.55
C ARG A 406 -8.79 12.31 -7.79
N MET A 407 -8.82 13.59 -8.17
CA MET A 407 -9.70 14.59 -7.57
C MET A 407 -11.19 14.23 -7.77
N GLN A 408 -11.54 13.74 -8.97
CA GLN A 408 -12.90 13.25 -9.26
C GLN A 408 -13.25 12.00 -8.44
N LEU A 409 -12.32 11.05 -8.29
CA LEU A 409 -12.52 9.87 -7.43
C LEU A 409 -12.69 10.24 -5.95
N GLU A 410 -11.94 11.23 -5.47
CA GLU A 410 -12.04 11.72 -4.09
C GLU A 410 -13.38 12.45 -3.85
N LYS A 411 -13.86 13.23 -4.84
CA LYS A 411 -15.20 13.83 -4.83
C LYS A 411 -16.30 12.77 -4.72
N VAL A 412 -16.29 11.77 -5.58
CA VAL A 412 -17.28 10.67 -5.55
C VAL A 412 -17.18 9.87 -4.24
N SER A 413 -15.98 9.71 -3.68
CA SER A 413 -15.80 9.09 -2.36
C SER A 413 -16.36 9.94 -1.22
N PHE A 414 -16.39 11.27 -1.35
CA PHE A 414 -17.01 12.16 -0.37
C PHE A 414 -18.55 12.10 -0.49
N GLU A 415 -19.09 12.26 -1.70
CA GLU A 415 -20.52 12.12 -2.00
C GLU A 415 -21.07 10.77 -1.52
N GLY A 416 -20.33 9.67 -1.71
CA GLY A 416 -20.70 8.35 -1.21
C GLY A 416 -20.69 8.22 0.33
N LYS A 417 -19.84 8.97 1.04
CA LYS A 417 -19.85 9.02 2.52
C LYS A 417 -21.01 9.86 3.04
N GLU A 418 -21.33 10.96 2.37
CA GLU A 418 -22.48 11.81 2.68
C GLU A 418 -23.80 11.05 2.45
N ALA A 419 -23.90 10.28 1.35
CA ALA A 419 -25.01 9.37 1.09
C ALA A 419 -25.14 8.27 2.17
N ALA A 420 -24.03 7.73 2.69
CA ALA A 420 -24.07 6.77 3.79
C ALA A 420 -24.57 7.40 5.11
N ILE A 421 -24.08 8.59 5.47
CA ILE A 421 -24.52 9.32 6.68
C ILE A 421 -26.00 9.68 6.60
N THR A 422 -26.48 10.15 5.44
CA THR A 422 -27.90 10.44 5.23
C THR A 422 -28.75 9.17 5.29
N MET A 423 -28.28 8.04 4.75
CA MET A 423 -28.98 6.75 4.89
C MET A 423 -29.08 6.28 6.34
N ASP A 424 -28.00 6.38 7.12
CA ASP A 424 -28.01 6.01 8.54
C ASP A 424 -28.94 6.92 9.36
N THR A 425 -28.92 8.24 9.15
CA THR A 425 -29.87 9.14 9.84
C THR A 425 -31.34 8.87 9.48
N LEU A 426 -31.65 8.49 8.23
CA LEU A 426 -33.01 8.07 7.84
C LEU A 426 -33.40 6.72 8.44
N LYS A 427 -32.43 5.83 8.68
CA LYS A 427 -32.64 4.54 9.34
C LYS A 427 -32.92 4.72 10.83
N ASP A 428 -32.16 5.60 11.49
CA ASP A 428 -32.37 5.94 12.90
C ASP A 428 -33.75 6.58 13.09
N ALA A 429 -34.13 7.55 12.25
CA ALA A 429 -35.47 8.16 12.28
C ALA A 429 -36.60 7.16 12.03
N ASN A 430 -36.43 6.17 11.14
CA ASN A 430 -37.40 5.08 10.97
C ASN A 430 -37.48 4.18 12.22
N SER A 431 -36.37 3.98 12.93
CA SER A 431 -36.36 3.21 14.19
C SER A 431 -37.08 3.95 15.31
N GLU A 432 -36.89 5.27 15.43
CA GLU A 432 -37.62 6.13 16.38
C GLU A 432 -39.13 6.09 16.08
N LEU A 433 -39.53 6.29 14.83
CA LEU A 433 -40.94 6.19 14.40
C LEU A 433 -41.54 4.80 14.64
N THR A 434 -40.75 3.73 14.55
CA THR A 434 -41.22 2.36 14.84
C THR A 434 -41.50 2.19 16.34
N VAL A 435 -40.64 2.75 17.20
CA VAL A 435 -40.84 2.75 18.66
C VAL A 435 -42.06 3.59 19.04
N GLU A 436 -42.19 4.82 18.51
CA GLU A 436 -43.37 5.67 18.76
C GLU A 436 -44.68 4.98 18.32
N LEU A 437 -44.67 4.28 17.19
CA LEU A 437 -45.82 3.52 16.68
C LEU A 437 -46.20 2.36 17.62
N ASP A 438 -45.22 1.65 18.18
CA ASP A 438 -45.48 0.57 19.14
C ASP A 438 -45.91 1.09 20.52
N GLU A 439 -45.38 2.23 20.98
CA GLU A 439 -45.90 2.92 22.17
C GLU A 439 -47.35 3.38 21.98
N LEU A 440 -47.69 3.93 20.81
CA LEU A 440 -49.07 4.31 20.46
C LEU A 440 -50.02 3.10 20.42
N LYS A 441 -49.58 1.96 19.87
CA LYS A 441 -50.36 0.71 19.92
C LYS A 441 -50.60 0.26 21.36
N GLN A 442 -49.58 0.34 22.22
CA GLN A 442 -49.68 -0.05 23.63
C GLN A 442 -50.65 0.87 24.39
N GLN A 443 -50.54 2.19 24.22
CA GLN A 443 -51.49 3.15 24.80
C GLN A 443 -52.93 2.91 24.32
N LEU A 444 -53.13 2.56 23.05
CA LEU A 444 -54.46 2.26 22.50
C LEU A 444 -55.02 0.94 23.06
N LEU A 445 -54.18 -0.08 23.27
CA LEU A 445 -54.54 -1.31 23.97
C LEU A 445 -54.96 -1.03 25.42
N ASP A 446 -54.18 -0.25 26.16
CA ASP A 446 -54.46 0.08 27.56
C ASP A 446 -55.73 0.95 27.69
N ALA A 447 -55.94 1.91 26.77
CA ALA A 447 -57.18 2.68 26.67
C ALA A 447 -58.40 1.78 26.35
N ARG A 448 -58.23 0.75 25.51
CA ARG A 448 -59.30 -0.21 25.18
C ARG A 448 -59.61 -1.15 26.34
N MET A 449 -58.60 -1.55 27.12
CA MET A 449 -58.78 -2.37 28.33
C MET A 449 -59.47 -1.58 29.43
N THR A 450 -59.04 -0.35 29.71
CA THR A 450 -59.68 0.53 30.69
C THR A 450 -61.10 0.93 30.28
N ALA A 451 -61.39 1.14 28.99
CA ALA A 451 -62.76 1.31 28.49
C ALA A 451 -63.64 0.07 28.72
N LYS A 452 -63.07 -1.14 28.57
CA LYS A 452 -63.78 -2.41 28.83
C LYS A 452 -64.03 -2.64 30.32
N GLU A 453 -63.06 -2.31 31.17
CA GLU A 453 -63.19 -2.39 32.63
C GLU A 453 -64.19 -1.37 33.18
N THR A 454 -64.20 -0.14 32.66
CA THR A 454 -65.19 0.88 33.04
C THR A 454 -66.60 0.53 32.56
N SER A 455 -66.76 -0.03 31.36
CA SER A 455 -68.04 -0.61 30.91
C SER A 455 -68.52 -1.70 31.86
N ALA A 456 -67.68 -2.70 32.16
CA ALA A 456 -68.04 -3.80 33.06
C ALA A 456 -68.36 -3.31 34.49
N ALA A 457 -67.68 -2.26 34.97
CA ALA A 457 -67.97 -1.64 36.26
C ALA A 457 -69.28 -0.84 36.26
N LEU A 458 -69.69 -0.28 35.12
CA LEU A 458 -71.02 0.32 34.94
C LEU A 458 -72.11 -0.77 34.93
N ASP A 459 -71.93 -1.84 34.16
CA ASP A 459 -72.87 -2.97 34.09
C ASP A 459 -73.08 -3.64 35.46
N GLU A 460 -72.02 -3.87 36.21
CA GLU A 460 -72.07 -4.43 37.58
C GLU A 460 -72.74 -3.46 38.57
N LYS A 461 -72.60 -2.14 38.37
CA LYS A 461 -73.24 -1.10 39.20
C LYS A 461 -74.72 -0.96 38.88
N ASP A 462 -75.09 -1.03 37.61
CA ASP A 462 -76.48 -0.92 37.17
C ASP A 462 -77.26 -2.21 37.43
N ARG A 463 -76.61 -3.39 37.38
CA ARG A 463 -77.15 -4.65 37.93
C ARG A 463 -77.47 -4.53 39.43
N LYS A 464 -76.53 -4.00 40.24
CA LYS A 464 -76.75 -3.78 41.68
C LYS A 464 -77.80 -2.71 41.99
N LYS A 465 -77.95 -1.69 41.13
CA LYS A 465 -79.09 -0.75 41.20
C LYS A 465 -80.39 -1.45 40.86
N ALA A 466 -80.45 -2.26 39.80
CA ALA A 466 -81.65 -2.99 39.39
C ALA A 466 -82.12 -3.98 40.47
N GLU A 467 -81.20 -4.73 41.09
CA GLU A 467 -81.50 -5.62 42.23
C GLU A 467 -82.08 -4.83 43.42
N ARG A 468 -81.46 -3.71 43.84
CA ARG A 468 -81.97 -2.86 44.92
C ARG A 468 -83.28 -2.13 44.57
N MET A 469 -83.45 -1.74 43.32
CA MET A 469 -84.65 -1.06 42.82
C MET A 469 -85.82 -2.05 42.74
N ALA A 470 -85.62 -3.26 42.24
CA ALA A 470 -86.62 -4.32 42.27
C ALA A 470 -87.05 -4.66 43.70
N GLN A 471 -86.12 -4.64 44.66
CA GLN A 471 -86.40 -4.88 46.08
C GLN A 471 -87.14 -3.70 46.77
N MET A 472 -87.06 -2.48 46.22
CA MET A 472 -87.85 -1.32 46.66
C MET A 472 -89.17 -1.14 45.89
N MET A 473 -89.31 -1.73 44.70
CA MET A 473 -90.50 -1.63 43.83
C MET A 473 -91.59 -2.67 44.14
N ALA A 474 -91.45 -3.44 45.23
CA ALA A 474 -92.47 -4.37 45.72
C ALA A 474 -93.62 -3.69 46.48
N GLY A 475 -93.62 -2.35 46.60
CA GLY A 475 -94.67 -1.59 47.27
C GLY A 475 -94.77 -0.16 46.73
N PHE A 476 -96.00 0.21 46.36
CA PHE A 476 -96.46 1.51 45.84
C PHE A 476 -96.14 1.86 44.37
N ASP A 477 -97.22 2.07 43.63
CA ASP A 477 -97.31 2.50 42.24
C ASP A 477 -97.56 4.01 42.17
N LEU A 478 -96.73 4.74 41.43
CA LEU A 478 -96.96 6.13 41.00
C LEU A 478 -95.99 6.50 39.87
N LYS A 479 -96.49 6.50 38.63
CA LYS A 479 -95.80 7.02 37.45
C LYS A 479 -95.51 8.53 37.58
N MET A 480 -94.24 8.94 37.62
CA MET A 480 -93.66 10.24 37.19
C MET A 480 -92.11 10.17 37.38
N ASP A 481 -91.24 10.74 36.55
CA ASP A 481 -91.31 11.04 35.11
C ASP A 481 -89.88 11.38 34.60
N PHE A 482 -89.36 10.77 33.52
CA PHE A 482 -87.94 10.97 33.12
C PHE A 482 -87.57 10.77 31.63
N PHE A 483 -88.52 10.96 30.71
CA PHE A 483 -88.26 10.98 29.26
C PHE A 483 -88.39 12.40 28.71
N SER A 484 -87.49 12.79 27.81
CA SER A 484 -87.52 14.09 27.14
C SER A 484 -88.82 14.26 26.34
N GLU A 485 -89.36 15.48 26.25
CA GLU A 485 -90.59 15.75 25.48
C GLU A 485 -90.48 15.28 24.01
N ASN A 486 -89.28 15.33 23.44
CA ASN A 486 -89.02 14.86 22.08
C ASN A 486 -89.03 13.34 21.95
N GLU A 487 -88.56 12.63 22.98
CA GLU A 487 -88.56 11.16 23.04
C GLU A 487 -90.00 10.64 23.19
N ARG A 488 -90.82 11.33 23.99
CA ARG A 488 -92.28 11.09 24.08
C ARG A 488 -93.03 11.35 22.77
N LYS A 489 -92.62 12.36 22.00
CA LYS A 489 -93.18 12.62 20.66
C LYS A 489 -92.85 11.49 19.69
N ILE A 490 -91.59 11.02 19.68
CA ILE A 490 -91.16 9.89 18.85
C ILE A 490 -91.89 8.60 19.25
N GLN A 491 -91.99 8.30 20.56
CA GLN A 491 -92.65 7.08 21.04
C GLN A 491 -94.14 7.05 20.70
N LYS A 492 -94.86 8.17 20.86
CA LYS A 492 -96.26 8.30 20.41
C LYS A 492 -96.41 8.20 18.89
N LEU A 493 -95.41 8.63 18.12
CA LEU A 493 -95.41 8.51 16.67
C LEU A 493 -95.25 7.03 16.24
N VAL A 494 -94.38 6.29 16.91
CA VAL A 494 -94.22 4.84 16.73
C VAL A 494 -95.51 4.10 17.10
N GLU A 495 -96.11 4.38 18.26
CA GLU A 495 -97.41 3.81 18.65
C GLU A 495 -98.52 4.15 17.63
N ARG A 496 -98.51 5.35 17.04
CA ARG A 496 -99.44 5.73 15.96
C ARG A 496 -99.19 4.93 14.68
N VAL A 497 -97.93 4.78 14.25
CA VAL A 497 -97.54 3.92 13.11
C VAL A 497 -97.97 2.48 13.34
N ASP A 498 -97.69 1.91 14.50
CA ASP A 498 -98.05 0.54 14.86
C ASP A 498 -99.57 0.33 14.89
N SER A 499 -100.33 1.33 15.37
CA SER A 499 -101.80 1.29 15.34
C SER A 499 -102.36 1.32 13.92
N LEU A 500 -101.82 2.19 13.04
CA LEU A 500 -102.25 2.27 11.63
C LEU A 500 -101.81 1.03 10.84
N HIS A 501 -100.64 0.46 11.18
CA HIS A 501 -100.17 -0.81 10.64
C HIS A 501 -101.08 -1.97 11.09
N ALA A 502 -101.54 -1.98 12.35
CA ALA A 502 -102.50 -2.96 12.84
C ALA A 502 -103.86 -2.85 12.12
N THR A 503 -104.42 -1.64 11.97
CA THR A 503 -105.67 -1.39 11.22
C THR A 503 -105.57 -1.82 9.75
N SER A 504 -104.44 -1.51 9.10
CA SER A 504 -104.13 -1.97 7.74
C SER A 504 -103.96 -3.50 7.66
N SER A 505 -103.38 -4.12 8.68
CA SER A 505 -103.22 -5.59 8.78
C SER A 505 -104.55 -6.32 9.02
N SER A 506 -105.52 -5.67 9.66
CA SER A 506 -106.89 -6.19 9.81
C SER A 506 -107.79 -5.98 8.59
N GLY A 507 -107.30 -5.30 7.54
CA GLY A 507 -108.00 -5.14 6.26
C GLY A 507 -109.02 -4.00 6.22
N GLU A 508 -109.00 -3.07 7.17
CA GLU A 508 -109.81 -1.85 7.12
C GLU A 508 -109.06 -0.74 6.35
N VAL A 509 -109.80 0.08 5.60
CA VAL A 509 -109.22 1.14 4.76
C VAL A 509 -108.92 2.37 5.62
N VAL A 510 -107.64 2.58 5.92
CA VAL A 510 -107.13 3.79 6.60
C VAL A 510 -107.43 5.04 5.76
N ALA A 511 -107.93 6.10 6.39
CA ALA A 511 -108.36 7.31 5.69
C ALA A 511 -107.17 8.11 5.12
N PRO A 512 -107.28 8.74 3.93
CA PRO A 512 -106.19 9.49 3.32
C PRO A 512 -105.64 10.64 4.18
N ASP A 513 -106.51 11.28 4.97
CA ASP A 513 -106.13 12.40 5.84
C ASP A 513 -105.22 11.94 6.99
N GLU A 514 -105.39 10.72 7.52
CA GLU A 514 -104.52 10.18 8.57
C GLU A 514 -103.09 9.90 8.06
N PHE A 515 -102.94 9.55 6.77
CA PHE A 515 -101.63 9.45 6.14
C PHE A 515 -100.96 10.80 5.91
N LEU A 516 -101.73 11.87 5.68
CA LEU A 516 -101.21 13.23 5.54
C LEU A 516 -100.73 13.78 6.89
N ASP A 517 -101.50 13.59 7.95
CA ASP A 517 -101.11 13.97 9.32
C ASP A 517 -99.90 13.17 9.83
N LEU A 518 -99.85 11.85 9.55
CA LEU A 518 -98.70 11.02 9.86
C LEU A 518 -97.44 11.51 9.14
N ARG A 519 -97.54 11.82 7.84
CA ARG A 519 -96.43 12.32 7.03
C ARG A 519 -95.95 13.69 7.53
N SER A 520 -96.86 14.58 7.92
CA SER A 520 -96.52 15.89 8.50
C SER A 520 -95.71 15.72 9.79
N SER A 521 -96.21 14.88 10.69
CA SER A 521 -95.59 14.61 12.00
C SER A 521 -94.23 13.87 11.88
N LEU A 522 -94.07 13.03 10.85
CA LEU A 522 -92.81 12.36 10.54
C LEU A 522 -91.74 13.34 10.03
N VAL A 523 -92.12 14.34 9.24
CA VAL A 523 -91.19 15.38 8.76
C VAL A 523 -90.72 16.29 9.91
N GLU A 524 -91.62 16.64 10.85
CA GLU A 524 -91.26 17.44 12.03
C GLU A 524 -90.26 16.68 12.94
N THR A 525 -90.52 15.39 13.21
CA THR A 525 -89.64 14.55 14.02
C THR A 525 -88.30 14.23 13.32
N GLN A 526 -88.28 14.10 11.99
CA GLN A 526 -87.05 13.95 11.20
C GLN A 526 -86.10 15.15 11.36
N GLY A 527 -86.63 16.37 11.53
CA GLY A 527 -85.82 17.56 11.83
C GLY A 527 -85.09 17.44 13.16
N VAL A 528 -85.77 16.96 14.21
CA VAL A 528 -85.20 16.78 15.56
C VAL A 528 -84.11 15.70 15.57
N VAL A 529 -84.35 14.56 14.89
CA VAL A 529 -83.36 13.47 14.77
C VAL A 529 -82.10 13.97 14.05
N ARG A 530 -82.26 14.66 12.92
CA ARG A 530 -81.13 15.19 12.13
C ARG A 530 -80.32 16.24 12.89
N GLN A 531 -80.97 17.01 13.77
CA GLN A 531 -80.28 18.00 14.63
C GLN A 531 -79.50 17.31 15.77
N ALA A 532 -79.98 16.17 16.27
CA ALA A 532 -79.25 15.33 17.23
C ALA A 532 -78.07 14.58 16.57
N GLU A 533 -78.22 14.09 15.34
CA GLU A 533 -77.12 13.50 14.55
C GLU A 533 -76.00 14.50 14.29
N LEU A 534 -76.34 15.75 13.94
CA LEU A 534 -75.37 16.83 13.76
C LEU A 534 -74.63 17.18 15.07
N ALA A 535 -75.31 17.13 16.22
CA ALA A 535 -74.69 17.36 17.52
C ALA A 535 -73.77 16.20 17.98
N MET A 536 -74.01 14.97 17.51
CA MET A 536 -73.15 13.80 17.79
C MET A 536 -71.88 13.78 16.92
N ASN A 537 -71.93 14.32 15.70
CA ASN A 537 -70.80 14.31 14.77
C ASN A 537 -69.76 15.43 14.98
N ASP A 538 -70.02 16.42 15.85
CA ASP A 538 -69.15 17.62 16.00
C ASP A 538 -68.16 17.54 17.19
N ARG A 539 -67.84 16.32 17.66
CA ARG A 539 -66.79 16.06 18.68
C ARG A 539 -65.88 14.90 18.28
N GLY A 540 -65.11 15.06 17.20
CA GLY A 540 -64.21 13.98 16.77
C GLY A 540 -63.32 14.22 15.55
N ASN A 541 -62.70 15.39 15.40
CA ASN A 541 -61.47 15.62 14.59
C ASN A 541 -61.36 14.97 13.18
N ALA A 542 -62.47 14.73 12.48
CA ALA A 542 -62.52 13.90 11.27
C ALA A 542 -62.36 14.68 9.94
N ALA A 543 -61.65 15.81 9.93
CA ALA A 543 -61.43 16.63 8.71
C ALA A 543 -60.01 16.50 8.12
N ALA A 544 -59.02 16.05 8.92
CA ALA A 544 -57.68 15.73 8.44
C ALA A 544 -57.63 14.29 7.91
N ASP A 545 -58.10 13.33 8.71
CA ASP A 545 -58.05 11.91 8.38
C ASP A 545 -58.97 11.53 7.21
N THR A 546 -60.12 12.20 7.02
CA THR A 546 -60.98 11.92 5.85
C THR A 546 -60.34 12.33 4.53
N LYS A 547 -59.52 13.39 4.49
CA LYS A 547 -58.73 13.73 3.29
C LYS A 547 -57.59 12.75 3.06
N LEU A 548 -56.94 12.27 4.12
CA LEU A 548 -55.87 11.29 4.02
C LEU A 548 -56.42 9.92 3.60
N LEU A 549 -57.52 9.48 4.19
CA LEU A 549 -58.22 8.24 3.86
C LEU A 549 -58.88 8.29 2.48
N GLN A 550 -59.48 9.43 2.05
CA GLN A 550 -59.91 9.58 0.65
C GLN A 550 -58.73 9.58 -0.31
N GLY A 551 -57.58 10.15 0.06
CA GLY A 551 -56.35 10.06 -0.72
C GLY A 551 -55.85 8.61 -0.85
N ILE A 552 -55.83 7.87 0.26
CA ILE A 552 -55.40 6.45 0.30
C ILE A 552 -56.39 5.55 -0.44
N VAL A 553 -57.71 5.71 -0.25
CA VAL A 553 -58.74 4.94 -0.98
C VAL A 553 -58.71 5.26 -2.47
N LYS A 554 -58.44 6.51 -2.85
CA LYS A 554 -58.30 6.89 -4.26
C LYS A 554 -57.01 6.33 -4.88
N LEU A 555 -55.89 6.37 -4.16
CA LEU A 555 -54.64 5.69 -4.57
C LEU A 555 -54.81 4.17 -4.63
N GLN A 556 -55.57 3.57 -3.71
CA GLN A 556 -55.92 2.16 -3.78
C GLN A 556 -56.80 1.87 -4.99
N GLN A 557 -57.84 2.66 -5.27
CA GLN A 557 -58.67 2.49 -6.47
C GLN A 557 -57.89 2.76 -7.77
N GLU A 558 -56.91 3.68 -7.78
CA GLU A 558 -56.02 3.90 -8.93
C GLU A 558 -55.02 2.75 -9.11
N LEU A 559 -54.54 2.13 -8.01
CA LEU A 559 -53.66 0.95 -8.06
C LEU A 559 -54.44 -0.34 -8.40
N GLU A 560 -55.65 -0.48 -7.88
CA GLU A 560 -56.56 -1.61 -8.09
C GLU A 560 -57.14 -1.55 -9.51
N ALA A 561 -57.49 -0.37 -10.03
CA ALA A 561 -57.79 -0.19 -11.45
C ALA A 561 -56.58 -0.40 -12.37
N ALA A 562 -55.35 -0.14 -11.91
CA ALA A 562 -54.12 -0.47 -12.64
C ALA A 562 -53.71 -1.96 -12.53
N LEU A 563 -54.29 -2.72 -11.59
CA LEU A 563 -54.19 -4.18 -11.50
C LEU A 563 -55.35 -4.89 -12.23
N GLU A 564 -56.54 -4.30 -12.25
CA GLU A 564 -57.74 -4.80 -12.94
C GLU A 564 -57.78 -4.41 -14.42
N GLN A 565 -57.10 -3.34 -14.83
CA GLN A 565 -56.58 -3.27 -16.19
C GLN A 565 -55.53 -4.38 -16.34
N THR A 566 -55.97 -5.50 -16.88
CA THR A 566 -55.10 -6.52 -17.45
C THR A 566 -54.01 -5.85 -18.28
N LEU A 567 -52.77 -5.91 -17.81
CA LEU A 567 -51.61 -5.88 -18.70
C LEU A 567 -51.81 -7.04 -19.67
N ASP A 568 -52.23 -6.71 -20.89
CA ASP A 568 -52.34 -7.69 -21.97
C ASP A 568 -50.92 -8.29 -22.17
N PRO A 569 -50.75 -9.58 -22.48
CA PRO A 569 -49.41 -10.14 -22.67
C PRO A 569 -48.60 -9.43 -23.76
N ALA A 570 -49.27 -8.66 -24.63
CA ALA A 570 -48.67 -7.72 -25.56
C ALA A 570 -47.92 -6.57 -24.86
N ASP A 571 -48.48 -5.92 -23.85
CA ASP A 571 -47.84 -4.78 -23.15
C ASP A 571 -46.69 -5.25 -22.24
N ALA A 572 -46.83 -6.40 -21.60
CA ALA A 572 -45.74 -7.04 -20.87
C ALA A 572 -44.59 -7.45 -21.82
N ALA A 573 -44.91 -7.92 -23.03
CA ALA A 573 -43.92 -8.22 -24.07
C ALA A 573 -43.29 -6.95 -24.67
N GLU A 574 -44.05 -5.87 -24.89
CA GLU A 574 -43.58 -4.55 -25.35
C GLU A 574 -42.60 -3.96 -24.34
N ILE A 575 -42.94 -3.95 -23.04
CA ILE A 575 -42.05 -3.46 -21.97
C ILE A 575 -40.81 -4.34 -21.87
N LYS A 576 -40.95 -5.68 -21.91
CA LYS A 576 -39.81 -6.60 -21.90
C LYS A 576 -38.89 -6.41 -23.11
N HIS A 577 -39.46 -6.23 -24.31
CA HIS A 577 -38.72 -6.01 -25.55
C HIS A 577 -38.02 -4.64 -25.55
N ARG A 578 -38.65 -3.59 -25.02
CA ARG A 578 -37.99 -2.28 -24.81
C ARG A 578 -36.87 -2.36 -23.79
N LEU A 579 -37.04 -3.16 -22.72
CA LEU A 579 -36.00 -3.39 -21.72
C LEU A 579 -34.83 -4.21 -22.30
N GLU A 580 -35.11 -5.25 -23.09
CA GLU A 580 -34.12 -6.05 -23.82
C GLU A 580 -33.39 -5.21 -24.88
N GLN A 581 -34.08 -4.33 -25.61
CA GLN A 581 -33.45 -3.38 -26.53
C GLN A 581 -32.59 -2.34 -25.80
N ALA A 582 -33.04 -1.82 -24.65
CA ALA A 582 -32.22 -0.89 -23.85
C ALA A 582 -30.97 -1.58 -23.28
N TYR A 583 -31.09 -2.83 -22.80
CA TYR A 583 -29.95 -3.63 -22.36
C TYR A 583 -29.02 -4.03 -23.52
N ALA A 584 -29.56 -4.36 -24.69
CA ALA A 584 -28.77 -4.64 -25.89
C ALA A 584 -28.00 -3.39 -26.35
N ALA A 585 -28.67 -2.23 -26.45
CA ALA A 585 -28.02 -0.97 -26.82
C ALA A 585 -26.95 -0.55 -25.80
N GLY A 586 -27.20 -0.71 -24.49
CA GLY A 586 -26.19 -0.49 -23.45
C GLY A 586 -25.00 -1.45 -23.59
N ARG A 587 -25.26 -2.73 -23.82
CA ARG A 587 -24.25 -3.76 -24.05
C ARG A 587 -23.43 -3.49 -25.32
N ASP A 588 -24.04 -3.03 -26.39
CA ASP A 588 -23.36 -2.71 -27.65
C ASP A 588 -22.52 -1.44 -27.55
N ILE A 589 -22.97 -0.43 -26.78
CA ILE A 589 -22.15 0.73 -26.43
C ILE A 589 -20.93 0.30 -25.60
N ASP A 590 -21.10 -0.62 -24.65
CA ASP A 590 -20.01 -1.07 -23.79
C ASP A 590 -19.07 -2.08 -24.48
N THR A 591 -19.54 -2.90 -25.44
CA THR A 591 -18.65 -3.70 -26.31
C THR A 591 -17.88 -2.80 -27.28
N LEU A 592 -18.50 -1.77 -27.86
CA LEU A 592 -17.80 -0.77 -28.68
C LEU A 592 -16.72 -0.02 -27.89
N LYS A 593 -16.98 0.36 -26.62
CA LYS A 593 -15.96 0.93 -25.72
C LYS A 593 -14.86 -0.09 -25.40
N LEU A 594 -15.21 -1.35 -25.12
CA LEU A 594 -14.22 -2.41 -24.85
C LEU A 594 -13.34 -2.70 -26.05
N ASP A 595 -13.89 -2.72 -27.26
CA ASP A 595 -13.11 -2.93 -28.49
C ASP A 595 -12.32 -1.68 -28.90
N SER A 596 -12.81 -0.47 -28.60
CA SER A 596 -11.99 0.76 -28.66
C SER A 596 -10.78 0.66 -27.74
N LEU A 597 -10.98 0.31 -26.46
CA LEU A 597 -9.91 0.15 -25.47
C LEU A 597 -8.96 -1.00 -25.81
N ARG A 598 -9.45 -2.12 -26.38
CA ARG A 598 -8.60 -3.21 -26.90
C ARG A 598 -7.75 -2.77 -28.09
N ASN A 599 -8.31 -1.98 -29.00
CA ASN A 599 -7.57 -1.45 -30.14
C ASN A 599 -6.50 -0.43 -29.71
N GLU A 600 -6.76 0.40 -28.70
CA GLU A 600 -5.74 1.25 -28.08
C GLU A 600 -4.67 0.42 -27.36
N LEU A 601 -5.06 -0.59 -26.59
CA LEU A 601 -4.12 -1.49 -25.90
C LEU A 601 -3.23 -2.23 -26.91
N ALA A 602 -3.80 -2.76 -28.00
CA ALA A 602 -3.06 -3.44 -29.06
C ALA A 602 -2.07 -2.50 -29.77
N ARG A 603 -2.46 -1.25 -30.04
CA ARG A 603 -1.53 -0.22 -30.57
C ARG A 603 -0.42 0.10 -29.58
N LYS A 604 -0.71 0.19 -28.28
CA LYS A 604 0.30 0.44 -27.24
C LYS A 604 1.25 -0.74 -27.04
N ASP A 605 0.77 -1.97 -27.16
CA ASP A 605 1.61 -3.17 -27.16
C ASP A 605 2.48 -3.27 -28.42
N GLU A 606 2.00 -2.83 -29.59
CA GLU A 606 2.81 -2.76 -30.82
C GLU A 606 3.90 -1.67 -30.71
N GLU A 607 3.56 -0.49 -30.18
CA GLU A 607 4.54 0.58 -29.87
C GLU A 607 5.59 0.09 -28.86
N LEU A 608 5.18 -0.60 -27.79
CA LEU A 608 6.07 -1.21 -26.81
C LEU A 608 6.93 -2.34 -27.41
N GLY A 609 6.40 -3.09 -28.38
CA GLY A 609 7.14 -4.10 -29.13
C GLY A 609 8.27 -3.47 -29.94
N ARG A 610 7.97 -2.42 -30.72
CA ARG A 610 8.96 -1.68 -31.52
C ARG A 610 10.02 -1.00 -30.65
N LEU A 611 9.62 -0.39 -29.52
CA LEU A 611 10.54 0.19 -28.53
C LEU A 611 11.45 -0.87 -27.89
N LYS A 612 10.93 -2.04 -27.53
CA LYS A 612 11.74 -3.16 -27.00
C LYS A 612 12.70 -3.71 -28.03
N GLN A 613 12.31 -3.81 -29.30
CA GLN A 613 13.18 -4.27 -30.37
C GLN A 613 14.36 -3.32 -30.58
N SER A 614 14.11 -2.02 -30.73
CA SER A 614 15.15 -0.98 -30.85
C SER A 614 16.08 -0.93 -29.61
N LEU A 615 15.54 -1.12 -28.40
CA LEU A 615 16.32 -1.20 -27.17
C LEU A 615 17.18 -2.48 -27.08
N THR A 616 16.78 -3.57 -27.74
CA THR A 616 17.52 -4.83 -27.77
C THR A 616 18.67 -4.76 -28.78
N GLU A 617 18.42 -4.19 -29.96
CA GLU A 617 19.45 -3.91 -30.99
C GLU A 617 20.52 -2.93 -30.46
N SER A 618 20.13 -1.96 -29.63
CA SER A 618 21.06 -1.02 -28.97
C SER A 618 21.94 -1.66 -27.89
N ARG A 619 21.70 -2.92 -27.48
CA ARG A 619 22.39 -3.56 -26.34
C ARG A 619 23.45 -4.59 -26.75
N SER A 620 23.69 -4.78 -28.05
CA SER A 620 24.62 -5.81 -28.57
C SER A 620 25.86 -5.24 -29.28
N GLN A 621 26.66 -4.42 -28.59
CA GLN A 621 28.11 -4.30 -28.86
C GLN A 621 28.91 -4.12 -27.55
N PRO A 622 30.11 -4.72 -27.42
CA PRO A 622 30.95 -4.62 -26.22
C PRO A 622 31.89 -3.40 -26.25
N ASN A 623 32.08 -2.76 -25.09
CA ASN A 623 33.00 -1.62 -24.94
C ASN A 623 34.47 -2.03 -24.98
N GLY A 624 35.27 -1.31 -25.78
CA GLY A 624 36.73 -1.23 -25.68
C GLY A 624 37.18 -0.03 -24.86
N SER A 625 38.28 -0.17 -24.13
CA SER A 625 38.82 0.78 -23.14
C SER A 625 39.70 1.91 -23.71
N GLY A 626 39.75 3.08 -23.05
CA GLY A 626 40.77 4.11 -23.31
C GLY A 626 40.67 5.35 -22.40
N ASN A 627 41.76 5.72 -21.72
CA ASN A 627 41.86 6.89 -20.82
C ASN A 627 42.01 8.23 -21.55
N SER A 628 41.48 9.31 -20.97
CA SER A 628 42.17 10.62 -20.89
C SER A 628 41.60 11.49 -19.76
N ALA A 629 42.46 12.33 -19.16
CA ALA A 629 42.13 13.17 -17.99
C ALA A 629 41.60 14.57 -18.39
N PRO A 630 40.87 15.28 -17.51
CA PRO A 630 40.07 16.44 -17.89
C PRO A 630 40.77 17.80 -17.64
N THR A 631 40.41 18.79 -18.45
CA THR A 631 40.72 20.21 -18.19
C THR A 631 39.50 21.08 -18.56
N ILE A 632 39.37 22.23 -17.89
CA ILE A 632 38.40 23.34 -18.15
C ILE A 632 37.00 23.16 -17.54
N ASN A 633 36.84 23.61 -16.28
CA ASN A 633 35.55 23.89 -15.64
C ASN A 633 35.46 25.38 -15.30
N SER A 634 34.73 26.15 -16.12
CA SER A 634 34.47 27.58 -15.90
C SER A 634 33.11 27.97 -16.48
N LYS A 635 32.84 27.64 -17.76
CA LYS A 635 31.53 27.82 -18.40
C LYS A 635 30.40 27.01 -17.75
N THR A 636 30.72 25.82 -17.23
CA THR A 636 29.78 24.92 -16.55
C THR A 636 29.17 25.51 -15.27
N LEU A 637 29.94 26.28 -14.49
CA LEU A 637 29.44 26.87 -13.25
C LEU A 637 28.50 28.06 -13.52
N GLN A 638 28.82 28.91 -14.50
CA GLN A 638 27.92 30.00 -14.92
C GLN A 638 26.61 29.48 -15.51
N GLN A 639 26.65 28.39 -16.28
CA GLN A 639 25.45 27.70 -16.78
C GLN A 639 24.58 27.22 -15.61
N GLN A 640 25.17 26.52 -14.64
CA GLN A 640 24.45 26.02 -13.45
C GLN A 640 23.82 27.14 -12.63
N ILE A 641 24.51 28.28 -12.44
CA ILE A 641 23.96 29.42 -11.70
C ILE A 641 22.73 30.01 -12.42
N ALA A 642 22.77 30.12 -13.75
CA ALA A 642 21.63 30.58 -14.54
C ALA A 642 20.44 29.59 -14.49
N ASP A 643 20.72 28.29 -14.55
CA ASP A 643 19.71 27.24 -14.43
C ASP A 643 19.05 27.25 -13.02
N PHE A 644 19.83 27.48 -11.96
CA PHE A 644 19.34 27.64 -10.59
C PHE A 644 18.44 28.88 -10.41
N ASP A 645 18.81 30.04 -10.98
CA ASP A 645 17.97 31.25 -10.91
C ASP A 645 16.67 31.11 -11.72
N THR A 646 16.70 30.34 -12.81
CA THR A 646 15.51 30.02 -13.61
C THR A 646 14.58 29.09 -12.83
N MET A 647 15.13 28.05 -12.19
CA MET A 647 14.38 27.14 -11.30
C MET A 647 13.78 27.88 -10.11
N LYS A 648 14.53 28.79 -9.47
CA LYS A 648 14.07 29.64 -8.37
C LYS A 648 12.88 30.52 -8.76
N LYS A 649 12.90 31.13 -9.95
CA LYS A 649 11.77 31.91 -10.48
C LYS A 649 10.54 31.04 -10.75
N SER A 650 10.71 29.82 -11.25
CA SER A 650 9.61 28.86 -11.40
C SER A 650 9.00 28.50 -10.04
N LEU A 651 9.83 28.15 -9.05
CA LEU A 651 9.37 27.76 -7.72
C LEU A 651 8.62 28.89 -7.00
N MET A 652 9.10 30.13 -7.12
CA MET A 652 8.42 31.32 -6.59
C MET A 652 7.04 31.51 -7.20
N ARG A 653 6.89 31.27 -8.51
CA ARG A 653 5.61 31.39 -9.22
C ARG A 653 4.64 30.28 -8.81
N ASP A 654 5.11 29.04 -8.67
CA ASP A 654 4.28 27.93 -8.17
C ASP A 654 3.85 28.11 -6.71
N LEU A 655 4.72 28.68 -5.88
CA LEU A 655 4.38 29.04 -4.50
C LEU A 655 3.29 30.12 -4.48
N GLN A 656 3.42 31.16 -5.31
CA GLN A 656 2.43 32.23 -5.41
C GLN A 656 1.08 31.72 -5.92
N ASN A 657 1.07 30.92 -7.00
CA ASN A 657 -0.14 30.27 -7.52
C ASN A 657 -0.83 29.38 -6.45
N ARG A 658 -0.05 28.71 -5.59
CA ARG A 658 -0.59 27.92 -4.47
C ARG A 658 -1.18 28.80 -3.37
N CYS A 659 -0.54 29.91 -3.02
CA CYS A 659 -1.09 30.85 -2.04
C CYS A 659 -2.39 31.48 -2.53
N GLU A 660 -2.46 31.90 -3.80
CA GLU A 660 -3.69 32.44 -4.42
C GLU A 660 -4.83 31.42 -4.35
N ARG A 661 -4.56 30.14 -4.69
CA ARG A 661 -5.55 29.07 -4.64
C ARG A 661 -5.99 28.67 -3.23
N VAL A 662 -5.12 28.81 -2.22
CA VAL A 662 -5.49 28.62 -0.81
C VAL A 662 -6.43 29.74 -0.36
N VAL A 663 -6.18 30.98 -0.77
CA VAL A 663 -7.07 32.13 -0.46
C VAL A 663 -8.43 31.98 -1.14
N GLU A 664 -8.49 31.53 -2.40
CA GLU A 664 -9.77 31.20 -3.08
C GLU A 664 -10.55 30.09 -2.34
N LEU A 665 -9.85 29.08 -1.82
CA LEU A 665 -10.47 28.00 -1.04
C LEU A 665 -10.93 28.46 0.35
N GLU A 666 -10.24 29.39 1.00
CA GLU A 666 -10.69 29.99 2.26
C GLU A 666 -11.93 30.88 2.05
N ILE A 667 -11.96 31.71 0.99
CA ILE A 667 -13.13 32.54 0.65
C ILE A 667 -14.37 31.67 0.37
N SER A 668 -14.24 30.64 -0.47
CA SER A 668 -15.36 29.74 -0.79
C SER A 668 -15.81 28.88 0.40
N LEU A 669 -14.90 28.55 1.33
CA LEU A 669 -15.25 27.89 2.59
C LEU A 669 -16.07 28.81 3.50
N ASP A 670 -15.72 30.10 3.58
CA ASP A 670 -16.46 31.08 4.38
C ASP A 670 -17.80 31.47 3.75
N GLU A 671 -17.90 31.57 2.42
CA GLU A 671 -19.19 31.70 1.71
C GLU A 671 -20.11 30.49 1.99
N ALA A 672 -19.59 29.26 1.93
CA ALA A 672 -20.36 28.06 2.24
C ALA A 672 -20.83 28.01 3.71
N ARG A 673 -19.99 28.48 4.65
CA ARG A 673 -20.36 28.63 6.07
C ARG A 673 -21.44 29.68 6.27
N GLU A 674 -21.37 30.80 5.56
CA GLU A 674 -22.35 31.87 5.67
C GLU A 674 -23.72 31.44 5.08
N GLN A 675 -23.71 30.73 3.95
CA GLN A 675 -24.91 30.09 3.38
C GLN A 675 -25.52 29.07 4.35
N TYR A 676 -24.70 28.18 4.95
CA TYR A 676 -25.17 27.21 5.95
C TYR A 676 -25.79 27.91 7.17
N LYS A 677 -25.15 28.97 7.67
CA LYS A 677 -25.66 29.80 8.77
C LYS A 677 -26.98 30.48 8.42
N HIS A 678 -27.16 30.93 7.18
CA HIS A 678 -28.41 31.50 6.68
C HIS A 678 -29.54 30.47 6.59
N VAL A 679 -29.24 29.22 6.21
CA VAL A 679 -30.20 28.09 6.20
C VAL A 679 -30.58 27.64 7.62
N VAL A 680 -29.62 27.64 8.55
CA VAL A 680 -29.89 27.34 9.97
C VAL A 680 -30.70 28.44 10.67
N GLN A 681 -30.52 29.71 10.27
CA GLN A 681 -31.33 30.82 10.79
C GLN A 681 -32.75 30.86 10.18
N SER A 682 -32.96 30.40 8.95
CA SER A 682 -34.29 30.30 8.35
C SER A 682 -35.07 29.06 8.78
N SER A 683 -34.39 27.99 9.23
CA SER A 683 -35.01 26.82 9.85
C SER A 683 -35.55 27.14 11.25
N ASN A 684 -36.83 27.50 11.33
CA ASN A 684 -37.49 28.00 12.54
C ASN A 684 -37.87 26.89 13.55
N ASN A 685 -37.00 25.89 13.76
CA ASN A 685 -37.21 24.83 14.74
C ASN A 685 -36.46 25.10 16.05
N ARG A 686 -37.19 25.66 17.02
CA ARG A 686 -36.69 26.13 18.32
C ARG A 686 -36.12 25.01 19.22
N GLN A 687 -36.41 23.74 18.95
CA GLN A 687 -35.76 22.60 19.61
C GLN A 687 -34.42 22.23 18.96
N GLN A 688 -34.33 22.26 17.62
CA GLN A 688 -33.06 22.04 16.92
C GLN A 688 -32.04 23.15 17.25
N GLN A 689 -32.44 24.42 17.32
CA GLN A 689 -31.55 25.50 17.75
C GLN A 689 -30.98 25.28 19.16
N LYS A 690 -31.77 24.74 20.10
CA LYS A 690 -31.28 24.38 21.45
C LYS A 690 -30.32 23.19 21.45
N LYS A 691 -30.60 22.15 20.65
CA LYS A 691 -29.68 21.01 20.48
C LYS A 691 -28.37 21.44 19.80
N MET A 692 -28.44 22.28 18.76
CA MET A 692 -27.25 22.83 18.09
C MET A 692 -26.42 23.71 19.03
N ALA A 693 -27.01 24.66 19.76
CA ALA A 693 -26.27 25.49 20.71
C ALA A 693 -25.59 24.68 21.84
N PHE A 694 -26.19 23.54 22.24
CA PHE A 694 -25.56 22.61 23.18
C PHE A 694 -24.40 21.83 22.55
N LEU A 695 -24.54 21.41 21.29
CA LEU A 695 -23.48 20.74 20.53
C LEU A 695 -22.32 21.70 20.21
N GLU A 696 -22.59 22.93 19.77
CA GLU A 696 -21.59 23.98 19.56
C GLU A 696 -20.78 24.23 20.83
N ARG A 697 -21.45 24.38 21.99
CA ARG A 697 -20.78 24.56 23.29
C ARG A 697 -19.92 23.36 23.69
N ASN A 698 -20.37 22.14 23.45
CA ASN A 698 -19.56 20.94 23.67
C ASN A 698 -18.36 20.88 22.70
N LEU A 699 -18.54 21.28 21.45
CA LEU A 699 -17.51 21.27 20.43
C LEU A 699 -16.45 22.36 20.67
N GLU A 700 -16.84 23.53 21.17
CA GLU A 700 -15.93 24.55 21.70
C GLU A 700 -15.13 24.03 22.90
N GLN A 701 -15.78 23.36 23.86
CA GLN A 701 -15.09 22.75 25.00
C GLN A 701 -14.09 21.66 24.56
N LEU A 702 -14.48 20.77 23.65
CA LEU A 702 -13.59 19.75 23.09
C LEU A 702 -12.42 20.37 22.33
N THR A 703 -12.66 21.44 21.56
CA THR A 703 -11.64 22.20 20.84
C THR A 703 -10.67 22.89 21.81
N HIS A 704 -11.17 23.40 22.95
CA HIS A 704 -10.34 23.99 24.00
C HIS A 704 -9.44 22.93 24.66
N VAL A 705 -9.99 21.76 25.01
CA VAL A 705 -9.23 20.62 25.56
C VAL A 705 -8.20 20.12 24.55
N GLN A 706 -8.55 19.99 23.27
CA GLN A 706 -7.63 19.62 22.21
C GLN A 706 -6.49 20.65 22.07
N ARG A 707 -6.80 21.95 22.14
CA ARG A 707 -5.79 23.03 22.07
C ARG A 707 -4.84 22.96 23.27
N GLN A 708 -5.35 22.75 24.49
CA GLN A 708 -4.54 22.52 25.69
C GLN A 708 -3.65 21.27 25.56
N LEU A 709 -4.18 20.15 25.06
CA LEU A 709 -3.40 18.92 24.84
C LEU A 709 -2.30 19.08 23.80
N VAL A 710 -2.53 19.85 22.73
CA VAL A 710 -1.52 20.20 21.73
C VAL A 710 -0.44 21.11 22.35
N GLU A 711 -0.83 22.10 23.15
CA GLU A 711 0.09 23.00 23.83
C GLU A 711 0.95 22.27 24.87
N GLN A 712 0.35 21.38 25.69
CA GLN A 712 1.06 20.49 26.61
C GLN A 712 2.04 19.57 25.87
N ASN A 713 1.62 18.94 24.75
CA ASN A 713 2.53 18.16 23.91
C ASN A 713 3.69 19.01 23.35
N SER A 714 3.45 20.29 23.04
CA SER A 714 4.51 21.21 22.61
C SER A 714 5.49 21.57 23.75
N SER A 715 5.02 21.63 25.00
CA SER A 715 5.87 21.85 26.17
C SER A 715 6.71 20.62 26.46
N LEU A 716 6.08 19.43 26.51
CA LEU A 716 6.75 18.15 26.73
C LEU A 716 7.83 17.89 25.66
N LYS A 717 7.56 18.18 24.37
CA LYS A 717 8.59 18.09 23.32
C LYS A 717 9.76 19.06 23.54
N ARG A 718 9.51 20.27 24.03
CA ARG A 718 10.58 21.23 24.39
C ARG A 718 11.38 20.74 25.60
N GLU A 719 10.72 20.20 26.62
CA GLU A 719 11.36 19.64 27.81
C GLU A 719 12.22 18.42 27.47
N VAL A 720 11.74 17.50 26.64
CA VAL A 720 12.52 16.36 26.12
C VAL A 720 13.76 16.86 25.36
N ALA A 721 13.62 17.82 24.43
CA ALA A 721 14.76 18.36 23.69
C ALA A 721 15.77 19.15 24.57
N ILE A 722 15.36 19.61 25.75
CA ILE A 722 16.24 20.20 26.76
C ILE A 722 16.91 19.10 27.59
N ALA A 723 16.19 18.04 27.94
CA ALA A 723 16.72 16.88 28.66
C ALA A 723 17.76 16.13 27.83
N GLU A 724 17.51 15.91 26.54
CA GLU A 724 18.45 15.32 25.57
C GLU A 724 19.73 16.16 25.48
N ARG A 725 19.63 17.49 25.33
CA ARG A 725 20.81 18.38 25.34
C ARG A 725 21.59 18.33 26.65
N LYS A 726 20.91 18.24 27.80
CA LYS A 726 21.56 18.06 29.11
C LYS A 726 22.24 16.69 29.24
N LEU A 727 21.70 15.64 28.61
CA LEU A 727 22.27 14.31 28.59
C LEU A 727 23.52 14.24 27.70
N ILE A 728 23.47 14.84 26.51
CA ILE A 728 24.63 14.99 25.61
C ILE A 728 25.77 15.73 26.33
N ALA A 729 25.50 16.92 26.90
CA ALA A 729 26.50 17.70 27.63
C ALA A 729 27.05 16.99 28.90
N ARG A 730 26.28 16.06 29.49
CA ARG A 730 26.78 15.19 30.57
C ARG A 730 27.71 14.10 30.03
N ASN A 731 27.37 13.48 28.90
CA ASN A 731 28.19 12.45 28.27
C ASN A 731 29.54 13.03 27.79
N GLU A 732 29.53 14.20 27.13
CA GLU A 732 30.75 14.93 26.74
C GLU A 732 31.64 15.24 27.96
N ARG A 733 31.03 15.60 29.09
CA ARG A 733 31.76 15.84 30.34
C ARG A 733 32.31 14.54 30.96
N ILE A 734 31.60 13.42 30.84
CA ILE A 734 32.09 12.10 31.28
C ILE A 734 33.29 11.70 30.43
N GLU A 735 33.18 11.76 29.10
CA GLU A 735 34.26 11.44 28.15
C GLU A 735 35.52 12.30 28.39
N SER A 736 35.34 13.60 28.66
CA SER A 736 36.43 14.50 29.05
C SER A 736 37.09 14.11 30.39
N LEU A 737 36.30 13.70 31.39
CA LEU A 737 36.82 13.24 32.69
C LEU A 737 37.51 11.88 32.59
N GLU A 738 37.00 10.96 31.77
CA GLU A 738 37.62 9.67 31.48
C GLU A 738 38.96 9.86 30.75
N THR A 739 39.03 10.79 29.80
CA THR A 739 40.28 11.16 29.12
C THR A 739 41.31 11.73 30.11
N LEU A 740 40.90 12.63 31.00
CA LEU A 740 41.78 13.19 32.04
C LEU A 740 42.21 12.13 33.08
N LEU A 741 41.34 11.18 33.42
CA LEU A 741 41.66 10.06 34.30
C LEU A 741 42.70 9.14 33.63
N GLN A 742 42.53 8.83 32.35
CA GLN A 742 43.47 8.03 31.56
C GLN A 742 44.84 8.72 31.49
N GLU A 743 44.89 10.01 31.14
CA GLU A 743 46.15 10.79 31.17
C GLU A 743 46.81 10.81 32.55
N SER A 744 46.02 10.89 33.62
CA SER A 744 46.52 10.87 35.00
C SER A 744 47.11 9.51 35.36
N GLN A 745 46.45 8.41 34.97
CA GLN A 745 46.95 7.04 35.14
C GLN A 745 48.22 6.79 34.31
N GLU A 746 48.30 7.32 33.09
CA GLU A 746 49.50 7.24 32.26
C GLU A 746 50.66 8.04 32.85
N LYS A 747 50.40 9.25 33.40
CA LYS A 747 51.41 10.03 34.13
C LYS A 747 51.86 9.33 35.42
N LEU A 748 50.95 8.72 36.19
CA LEU A 748 51.25 7.94 37.40
C LEU A 748 52.06 6.68 37.09
N THR A 749 51.69 5.92 36.05
CA THR A 749 52.45 4.75 35.63
C THR A 749 53.82 5.14 35.10
N ALA A 750 53.95 6.22 34.31
CA ALA A 750 55.25 6.75 33.89
C ALA A 750 56.10 7.26 35.07
N ALA A 751 55.50 7.87 36.10
CA ALA A 751 56.20 8.25 37.32
C ALA A 751 56.68 7.01 38.11
N ASN A 752 55.84 5.98 38.26
CA ASN A 752 56.21 4.72 38.90
C ASN A 752 57.32 3.98 38.14
N HIS A 753 57.40 4.11 36.81
CA HIS A 753 58.54 3.59 36.03
C HIS A 753 59.80 4.45 36.17
N ARG A 754 59.69 5.75 36.50
CA ARG A 754 60.82 6.65 36.79
C ARG A 754 61.36 6.54 38.23
N TYR A 755 60.50 6.17 39.19
CA TYR A 755 60.82 6.16 40.62
C TYR A 755 60.63 4.78 41.29
N GLY A 756 60.38 3.72 40.51
CA GLY A 756 60.46 2.33 40.94
C GLY A 756 61.87 1.97 41.43
N PRO A 757 62.00 1.05 42.40
CA PRO A 757 62.98 1.22 43.47
C PRO A 757 64.44 1.01 43.06
N LEU A 758 65.28 1.93 43.51
CA LEU A 758 66.66 1.64 43.91
C LEU A 758 66.63 0.78 45.19
N LEU A 759 66.59 -0.55 45.03
CA LEU A 759 66.91 -1.56 46.03
C LEU A 759 67.63 -2.74 45.36
#